data_AF-A0A1G9J8R9-F1
#
_entry.id   AF-A0A1G9J8R9-F1
#
_cell.length_a   1.000
_cell.length_b   1.000
_cell.length_c   1.000
_cell.angle_alpha   90.00
_cell.angle_beta   90.00
_cell.angle_gamma   90.00
#
_symmetry.space_group_name_H-M   'P 1'
#
loop_
_entity.id
_entity.type
_entity.pdbx_description
1 polymer ?
#
loop_
_entity_poly.entity_id
_entity_poly.type
_entity_poly.pdbx_seq_one_letter_code
_entity_poly.pdbx_strand_id
1 'polypeptide(L)'
;MNIAKITRQSGIMLLILLIINSTIFSYHDANIALGAEENHEDGTGGMINPNGPQEFEDSIISKNATYTGNPGEYFIDLNIEGKDQEVVEPTDIVLVYDNSNSMATNNRVGVAYDATSDFINQMLTNENENIRMALVSFGTHVMDGRSNQVRGGRMGNFSYKTLTNDPSSIIEKLPTNVPTNRGRGNNGGTYTQEALVEAQDILAGSDADNKVVITITDGVPTISHDGNRIQGNGTNFFYGNSNHGTNTINAAKGIQSSGIDMHSIGVEISGDAGATQAEAKYVMENIASTPTRYHNAEQVDEIVDILSQVATGFLATINNGTVTDPMGELVDLSLIGEDFVSASDDSLSDGDYYLSASKAALLDGVTVSLDGETITLDNLNLAAGESINLRYKVHLDTENENFEGNEYFETNGTTTLAPRADSDIVREFEVPSIKGPALEVSGTKIWEDIGGESNRPDEIEIDLYRSTDGGQEEFVETAAVAADENNEWGYIFEGYPMYSSRGLLYDYYVKEVTVDGYKTSYSDDGLDITNTLIAEPSINLVKTSNKEIISEVGEEVTYTFEVENTGNVVLDNIVLNDPMLGGGIELENTTLEPGGTTTVSVNHTVTQEDLNQSDVENVASVTGEDPSDNPIEDDDTVTIPTDQVPSINLVKTADRDNLVSGEAINYTFTATNTGNVTLTDVNISDVLEGLSD
;
A
#
# COMPACT_ATOMS: atom_id res chain seq x y z
N MET A 1 55.81 36.53 -6.65
CA MET A 1 57.10 37.17 -6.31
C MET A 1 57.67 36.47 -5.08
N ASN A 2 58.78 35.74 -5.27
CA ASN A 2 59.79 35.21 -4.33
C ASN A 2 59.42 34.92 -2.86
N ILE A 3 59.44 33.65 -2.40
CA ILE A 3 60.62 32.85 -1.95
C ILE A 3 61.18 33.45 -0.63
N ALA A 4 61.04 32.80 0.54
CA ALA A 4 61.94 31.78 1.16
C ALA A 4 61.84 32.00 2.70
N LYS A 5 62.07 31.09 3.67
CA LYS A 5 62.76 29.80 3.77
C LYS A 5 62.55 29.28 5.23
N ILE A 6 62.21 27.99 5.46
CA ILE A 6 63.12 26.88 5.91
C ILE A 6 63.44 26.95 7.43
N THR A 7 63.34 25.93 8.29
CA THR A 7 63.37 24.43 8.27
C THR A 7 63.02 23.95 9.71
N ARG A 8 62.79 22.68 10.11
CA ARG A 8 63.38 21.36 9.74
C ARG A 8 62.57 20.24 10.45
N GLN A 9 62.20 19.17 9.73
CA GLN A 9 62.63 17.75 9.90
C GLN A 9 62.04 16.98 11.11
N SER A 10 61.66 15.69 11.05
CA SER A 10 61.82 14.54 10.13
C SER A 10 60.80 13.46 10.59
N GLY A 11 60.40 12.41 9.87
CA GLY A 11 60.85 11.80 8.60
C GLY A 11 59.72 10.93 7.99
N ILE A 12 59.67 10.79 6.66
CA ILE A 12 60.26 9.68 5.85
C ILE A 12 59.51 8.36 6.13
N MET A 13 58.73 7.80 5.18
CA MET A 13 59.28 7.14 3.99
C MET A 13 58.34 7.15 2.75
N LEU A 14 58.96 7.48 1.61
CA LEU A 14 58.54 7.50 0.20
C LEU A 14 58.65 6.04 -0.36
N LEU A 15 58.03 5.57 -1.46
CA LEU A 15 58.42 5.92 -2.85
C LEU A 15 57.65 5.07 -3.92
N ILE A 16 56.90 5.76 -4.80
CA ILE A 16 56.85 5.73 -6.30
C ILE A 16 56.35 4.49 -7.09
N LEU A 17 55.17 4.70 -7.71
CA LEU A 17 54.84 4.84 -9.16
C LEU A 17 55.54 3.96 -10.22
N LEU A 18 54.73 3.30 -11.07
CA LEU A 18 54.94 3.32 -12.53
C LEU A 18 53.63 3.04 -13.29
N ILE A 19 53.22 4.00 -14.12
CA ILE A 19 52.17 3.89 -15.13
C ILE A 19 52.82 3.41 -16.43
N ILE A 20 52.31 2.34 -17.05
CA ILE A 20 52.37 2.12 -18.52
C ILE A 20 51.05 1.52 -19.00
N ASN A 21 50.40 2.24 -19.92
CA ASN A 21 49.22 1.89 -20.71
C ASN A 21 49.49 0.72 -21.67
N SER A 22 48.53 -0.20 -21.82
CA SER A 22 48.08 -0.72 -23.13
C SER A 22 46.86 -1.64 -23.05
N THR A 23 45.76 -1.16 -23.66
CA THR A 23 44.74 -1.87 -24.44
C THR A 23 43.73 -2.81 -23.75
N ILE A 24 42.52 -2.26 -23.58
CA ILE A 24 41.20 -2.75 -24.04
C ILE A 24 40.83 -4.21 -23.71
N PHE A 25 40.02 -4.35 -22.67
CA PHE A 25 38.75 -5.07 -22.71
C PHE A 25 37.76 -4.25 -21.87
N SER A 26 36.81 -3.59 -22.51
CA SER A 26 35.68 -2.97 -21.83
C SER A 26 34.75 -4.08 -21.37
N TYR A 27 34.73 -4.35 -20.06
CA TYR A 27 33.51 -4.83 -19.42
C TYR A 27 32.86 -3.60 -18.78
N HIS A 28 31.61 -3.37 -19.17
CA HIS A 28 30.74 -2.35 -18.64
C HIS A 28 30.46 -2.68 -17.17
N ASP A 29 31.21 -2.07 -16.25
CA ASP A 29 30.70 -1.84 -14.89
C ASP A 29 29.96 -0.50 -14.95
N ALA A 30 28.71 -0.54 -15.42
CA ALA A 30 27.77 0.55 -15.19
C ALA A 30 27.29 0.41 -13.73
N ASN A 31 27.82 1.27 -12.86
CA ASN A 31 27.18 1.55 -11.58
C ASN A 31 25.76 2.05 -11.86
N ILE A 32 24.79 1.30 -11.35
CA ILE A 32 23.37 1.62 -11.26
C ILE A 32 23.24 3.03 -10.67
N ALA A 33 22.71 3.96 -11.46
CA ALA A 33 22.19 5.22 -10.93
C ALA A 33 20.86 4.89 -10.28
N LEU A 34 20.83 4.79 -8.94
CA LEU A 34 19.58 4.71 -8.18
C LEU A 34 18.71 5.93 -8.55
N GLY A 35 17.44 5.65 -8.88
CA GLY A 35 16.41 6.66 -9.08
C GLY A 35 16.32 7.64 -7.90
N ALA A 36 15.78 8.83 -8.14
CA ALA A 36 15.62 9.83 -7.08
C ALA A 36 14.58 9.33 -6.05
N GLU A 37 15.01 9.18 -4.80
CA GLU A 37 14.11 8.88 -3.69
C GLU A 37 13.29 10.13 -3.32
N GLU A 38 11.98 9.98 -3.35
CA GLU A 38 11.03 11.00 -2.91
C GLU A 38 10.18 10.44 -1.77
N ASN A 39 10.06 11.20 -0.68
CA ASN A 39 9.24 10.86 0.47
C ASN A 39 8.11 11.89 0.60
N HIS A 40 6.93 11.43 0.98
CA HIS A 40 5.75 12.29 1.12
C HIS A 40 5.84 13.13 2.38
N GLU A 41 5.41 14.39 2.33
CA GLU A 41 5.50 15.30 3.47
C GLU A 41 4.70 14.82 4.69
N ASP A 42 3.65 14.02 4.46
CA ASP A 42 2.81 13.43 5.50
C ASP A 42 3.39 12.14 6.10
N GLY A 43 4.51 11.64 5.57
CA GLY A 43 5.18 10.42 6.03
C GLY A 43 4.48 9.12 5.63
N THR A 44 3.40 9.18 4.85
CA THR A 44 2.59 8.01 4.47
C THR A 44 3.24 7.13 3.41
N GLY A 45 4.42 7.50 2.91
CA GLY A 45 5.18 6.64 2.05
C GLY A 45 6.31 7.35 1.33
N GLY A 46 6.97 6.58 0.48
CA GLY A 46 7.97 7.07 -0.45
C GLY A 46 7.87 6.35 -1.77
N MET A 47 8.55 6.90 -2.78
CA MET A 47 8.69 6.28 -4.09
C MET A 47 10.10 6.50 -4.62
N ILE A 48 10.55 5.56 -5.44
CA ILE A 48 11.77 5.66 -6.23
C ILE A 48 11.33 5.51 -7.69
N ASN A 49 11.50 6.58 -8.46
CA ASN A 49 11.26 6.53 -9.89
C ASN A 49 12.56 6.24 -10.65
N PRO A 50 12.49 5.41 -11.71
CA PRO A 50 13.64 5.17 -12.57
C PRO A 50 14.10 6.43 -13.30
N ASN A 51 15.28 6.36 -13.94
CA ASN A 51 15.90 7.55 -14.51
C ASN A 51 15.26 7.93 -15.84
N GLY A 52 14.21 8.76 -15.81
CA GLY A 52 13.64 9.38 -17.02
C GLY A 52 13.27 8.38 -18.14
N PRO A 53 13.07 8.85 -19.37
CA PRO A 53 12.73 7.96 -20.48
C PRO A 53 13.91 7.09 -20.97
N GLN A 54 13.65 5.80 -21.18
CA GLN A 54 14.55 4.84 -21.80
C GLN A 54 14.42 4.93 -23.32
N GLU A 55 15.53 5.20 -24.00
CA GLU A 55 15.58 5.33 -25.45
C GLU A 55 16.11 4.04 -26.10
N PHE A 56 15.34 3.52 -27.04
CA PHE A 56 15.67 2.39 -27.91
C PHE A 56 15.76 2.85 -29.37
N GLU A 57 16.04 1.91 -30.29
CA GLU A 57 16.05 2.20 -31.73
C GLU A 57 14.64 2.49 -32.27
N ASP A 58 13.64 1.79 -31.74
CA ASP A 58 12.24 1.86 -32.18
C ASP A 58 11.37 2.76 -31.29
N SER A 59 11.70 2.90 -30.02
CA SER A 59 10.81 3.56 -29.07
C SER A 59 11.54 4.36 -28.01
N ILE A 60 10.85 5.35 -27.43
CA ILE A 60 11.17 5.92 -26.14
C ILE A 60 10.08 5.47 -25.17
N ILE A 61 10.45 4.79 -24.09
CA ILE A 61 9.50 4.30 -23.09
C ILE A 61 9.84 4.82 -21.70
N SER A 62 8.83 5.02 -20.87
CA SER A 62 9.04 5.33 -19.45
C SER A 62 7.87 4.84 -18.61
N LYS A 63 8.17 4.56 -17.34
CA LYS A 63 7.19 4.18 -16.33
C LYS A 63 7.50 4.94 -15.05
N ASN A 64 6.51 5.64 -14.49
CA ASN A 64 6.69 6.46 -13.29
C ASN A 64 5.53 6.26 -12.33
N ALA A 65 5.83 6.32 -11.04
CA ALA A 65 4.86 6.41 -9.95
C ALA A 65 4.77 7.87 -9.46
N THR A 66 3.56 8.32 -9.11
CA THR A 66 3.32 9.62 -8.47
C THR A 66 2.31 9.45 -7.35
N TYR A 67 2.61 9.96 -6.16
CA TYR A 67 1.68 9.91 -5.02
C TYR A 67 0.40 10.70 -5.29
N THR A 68 -0.74 10.10 -4.96
CA THR A 68 -2.05 10.75 -5.19
C THR A 68 -2.41 11.75 -4.10
N GLY A 69 -1.77 11.66 -2.92
CA GLY A 69 -2.18 12.36 -1.71
C GLY A 69 -2.97 11.50 -0.72
N ASN A 70 -3.33 10.27 -1.09
CA ASN A 70 -3.96 9.30 -0.19
C ASN A 70 -2.94 8.24 0.27
N PRO A 71 -2.89 7.87 1.56
CA PRO A 71 -1.88 6.95 2.08
C PRO A 71 -1.78 5.66 1.28
N GLY A 72 -0.56 5.31 0.85
CA GLY A 72 -0.29 4.08 0.10
C GLY A 72 -0.82 4.06 -1.34
N GLU A 73 -1.43 5.12 -1.84
CA GLU A 73 -1.99 5.20 -3.20
C GLU A 73 -1.08 5.97 -4.17
N TYR A 74 -0.87 5.41 -5.36
CA TYR A 74 0.01 5.99 -6.37
C TYR A 74 -0.62 5.92 -7.76
N PHE A 75 -0.49 6.98 -8.55
CA PHE A 75 -0.67 6.95 -10.00
C PHE A 75 0.53 6.27 -10.64
N ILE A 76 0.29 5.37 -11.59
CA ILE A 76 1.31 4.81 -12.46
C ILE A 76 1.08 5.32 -13.87
N ASP A 77 2.11 5.92 -14.47
CA ASP A 77 2.12 6.45 -15.82
C ASP A 77 3.08 5.62 -16.70
N LEU A 78 2.54 4.88 -17.67
CA LEU A 78 3.30 4.27 -18.76
C LEU A 78 3.27 5.19 -19.97
N ASN A 79 4.42 5.69 -20.42
CA ASN A 79 4.52 6.46 -21.65
C ASN A 79 5.29 5.66 -22.71
N ILE A 80 4.73 5.62 -23.92
CA ILE A 80 5.32 4.96 -25.08
C ILE A 80 5.31 5.97 -26.22
N GLU A 81 6.48 6.25 -26.78
CA GLU A 81 6.67 7.12 -27.94
C GLU A 81 7.39 6.37 -29.05
N GLY A 82 6.87 6.46 -30.27
CA GLY A 82 7.53 5.92 -31.46
C GLY A 82 8.70 6.80 -31.89
N LYS A 83 9.74 6.19 -32.45
CA LYS A 83 10.86 6.90 -33.08
C LYS A 83 10.80 6.83 -34.60
N ASP A 84 11.69 7.58 -35.26
CA ASP A 84 11.90 7.46 -36.70
C ASP A 84 12.36 6.04 -37.05
N GLN A 85 11.64 5.40 -37.96
CA GLN A 85 12.14 4.21 -38.61
C GLN A 85 13.01 4.67 -39.78
N GLU A 86 14.32 4.40 -39.77
CA GLU A 86 15.05 4.39 -41.03
C GLU A 86 14.42 3.30 -41.90
N VAL A 87 13.72 3.71 -42.97
CA VAL A 87 13.24 2.78 -43.99
C VAL A 87 14.49 2.28 -44.72
N VAL A 88 15.15 1.25 -44.20
CA VAL A 88 16.42 0.76 -44.74
C VAL A 88 16.25 0.20 -46.15
N GLU A 89 15.08 -0.37 -46.44
CA GLU A 89 14.74 -1.00 -47.72
C GLU A 89 14.01 0.01 -48.63
N PRO A 90 14.60 0.39 -49.79
CA PRO A 90 13.97 1.31 -50.73
C PRO A 90 12.54 0.87 -51.07
N THR A 91 11.61 1.82 -51.04
CA THR A 91 10.18 1.59 -51.22
C THR A 91 9.62 2.52 -52.28
N ASP A 92 9.03 1.94 -53.34
CA ASP A 92 8.41 2.71 -54.41
C ASP A 92 6.89 2.55 -54.40
N ILE A 93 6.18 3.67 -54.37
CA ILE A 93 4.72 3.71 -54.28
C ILE A 93 4.14 4.39 -55.51
N VAL A 94 3.14 3.78 -56.16
CA VAL A 94 2.35 4.43 -57.20
C VAL A 94 0.94 4.67 -56.69
N LEU A 95 0.56 5.94 -56.61
CA LEU A 95 -0.81 6.36 -56.35
C LEU A 95 -1.64 6.22 -57.62
N VAL A 96 -2.67 5.38 -57.59
CA VAL A 96 -3.66 5.22 -58.65
C VAL A 96 -4.90 5.98 -58.26
N TYR A 97 -5.07 7.17 -58.86
CA TYR A 97 -5.99 8.19 -58.39
C TYR A 97 -7.15 8.38 -59.36
N ASP A 98 -8.37 8.07 -58.93
CA ASP A 98 -9.56 8.26 -59.74
C ASP A 98 -9.93 9.74 -59.85
N ASN A 99 -10.14 10.22 -61.07
CA ASN A 99 -10.70 11.53 -61.37
C ASN A 99 -11.83 11.43 -62.39
N SER A 100 -12.61 10.35 -62.29
CA SER A 100 -13.86 10.13 -63.03
C SER A 100 -14.93 11.15 -62.60
N ASN A 101 -16.06 11.16 -63.32
CA ASN A 101 -17.10 12.17 -63.08
C ASN A 101 -17.80 12.01 -61.72
N SER A 102 -17.82 10.82 -61.15
CA SER A 102 -18.43 10.55 -59.84
C SER A 102 -17.71 11.30 -58.72
N MET A 103 -16.39 11.54 -58.87
CA MET A 103 -15.60 12.30 -57.90
C MET A 103 -16.08 13.75 -57.73
N ALA A 104 -16.91 14.27 -58.63
CA ALA A 104 -17.49 15.61 -58.52
C ALA A 104 -18.57 15.74 -57.43
N THR A 105 -19.03 14.63 -56.87
CA THR A 105 -20.08 14.59 -55.85
C THR A 105 -19.48 14.77 -54.45
N ASN A 106 -20.24 15.30 -53.50
CA ASN A 106 -19.88 15.41 -52.08
C ASN A 106 -18.49 16.01 -51.77
N ASN A 107 -17.98 16.91 -52.63
CA ASN A 107 -16.63 17.47 -52.50
C ASN A 107 -15.50 16.42 -52.50
N ARG A 108 -15.70 15.22 -53.08
CA ARG A 108 -14.70 14.15 -53.13
C ARG A 108 -13.38 14.60 -53.75
N VAL A 109 -13.40 15.36 -54.85
CA VAL A 109 -12.15 15.91 -55.41
C VAL A 109 -11.38 16.77 -54.42
N GLY A 110 -12.04 17.64 -53.66
CA GLY A 110 -11.37 18.54 -52.72
C GLY A 110 -10.78 17.78 -51.52
N VAL A 111 -11.60 16.95 -50.87
CA VAL A 111 -11.18 16.19 -49.69
C VAL A 111 -10.11 15.15 -50.05
N ALA A 112 -10.27 14.43 -51.17
CA ALA A 112 -9.25 13.48 -51.62
C ALA A 112 -7.95 14.18 -52.06
N TYR A 113 -8.03 15.40 -52.61
CA TYR A 113 -6.85 16.21 -52.91
C TYR A 113 -6.09 16.56 -51.63
N ASP A 114 -6.77 17.08 -50.62
CA ASP A 114 -6.17 17.49 -49.35
C ASP A 114 -5.55 16.27 -48.64
N ALA A 115 -6.33 15.20 -48.45
CA ALA A 115 -5.88 13.97 -47.79
C ALA A 115 -4.70 13.30 -48.51
N THR A 116 -4.71 13.25 -49.85
CA THR A 116 -3.60 12.67 -50.62
C THR A 116 -2.36 13.57 -50.59
N SER A 117 -2.55 14.89 -50.54
CA SER A 117 -1.43 15.83 -50.40
C SER A 117 -0.75 15.67 -49.04
N ASP A 118 -1.53 15.53 -47.97
CA ASP A 118 -1.02 15.29 -46.62
C ASP A 118 -0.28 13.95 -46.54
N PHE A 119 -0.85 12.88 -47.11
CA PHE A 119 -0.19 11.59 -47.26
C PHE A 119 1.17 11.69 -47.97
N ILE A 120 1.23 12.39 -49.11
CA ILE A 120 2.47 12.57 -49.86
C ILE A 120 3.51 13.33 -49.02
N ASN A 121 3.11 14.42 -48.34
CA ASN A 121 4.01 15.19 -47.50
C ASN A 121 4.53 14.39 -46.29
N GLN A 122 3.69 13.51 -45.74
CA GLN A 122 4.06 12.61 -44.64
C GLN A 122 5.03 11.52 -45.11
N MET A 123 4.83 10.96 -46.30
CA MET A 123 5.66 9.88 -46.85
C MET A 123 7.00 10.36 -47.41
N LEU A 124 7.03 11.56 -48.01
CA LEU A 124 8.21 12.14 -48.66
C LEU A 124 8.81 13.29 -47.82
N THR A 125 9.29 12.95 -46.64
CA THR A 125 10.02 13.90 -45.78
C THR A 125 11.48 14.03 -46.24
N ASN A 126 12.15 15.13 -45.87
CA ASN A 126 13.58 15.32 -46.18
C ASN A 126 14.48 14.26 -45.52
N GLU A 127 14.00 13.56 -44.50
CA GLU A 127 14.73 12.52 -43.78
C GLU A 127 14.48 11.12 -44.37
N ASN A 128 13.48 10.95 -45.26
CA ASN A 128 13.11 9.66 -45.85
C ASN A 128 13.48 9.58 -47.34
N GLU A 129 14.79 9.50 -47.62
CA GLU A 129 15.30 9.40 -49.01
C GLU A 129 14.99 8.05 -49.70
N ASN A 130 14.54 7.05 -48.93
CA ASN A 130 14.31 5.69 -49.40
C ASN A 130 12.89 5.44 -49.92
N ILE A 131 11.99 6.41 -49.78
CA ILE A 131 10.66 6.36 -50.41
C ILE A 131 10.63 7.21 -51.68
N ARG A 132 10.17 6.62 -52.78
CA ARG A 132 9.83 7.37 -54.01
C ARG A 132 8.39 7.12 -54.38
N MET A 133 7.74 8.13 -54.91
CA MET A 133 6.35 8.04 -55.32
C MET A 133 6.14 8.47 -56.77
N ALA A 134 5.07 7.95 -57.38
CA ALA A 134 4.54 8.39 -58.67
C ALA A 134 3.01 8.43 -58.61
N LEU A 135 2.40 9.13 -59.58
CA LEU A 135 0.95 9.32 -59.65
C LEU A 135 0.41 8.96 -61.03
N VAL A 136 -0.59 8.08 -61.04
CA VAL A 136 -1.40 7.72 -62.21
C VAL A 136 -2.84 8.16 -61.96
N SER A 137 -3.18 9.35 -62.46
CA SER A 137 -4.56 9.83 -62.42
C SER A 137 -5.34 9.29 -63.61
N PHE A 138 -6.56 8.81 -63.42
CA PHE A 138 -7.33 8.18 -64.49
C PHE A 138 -8.82 8.54 -64.49
N GLY A 139 -9.46 8.29 -65.63
CA GLY A 139 -10.92 8.35 -65.82
C GLY A 139 -11.29 7.30 -66.86
N THR A 140 -11.81 7.72 -68.03
CA THR A 140 -11.99 6.77 -69.16
C THR A 140 -10.68 6.30 -69.81
N HIS A 141 -9.56 6.89 -69.41
CA HIS A 141 -8.19 6.57 -69.81
C HIS A 141 -7.24 7.23 -68.78
N VAL A 142 -5.98 6.82 -68.73
CA VAL A 142 -4.90 7.53 -68.00
C VAL A 142 -4.78 9.00 -68.45
N MET A 143 -4.70 9.91 -67.48
CA MET A 143 -4.64 11.36 -67.67
C MET A 143 -3.19 11.87 -67.70
N ASP A 144 -2.44 11.56 -68.76
CA ASP A 144 -1.06 12.02 -68.98
C ASP A 144 -0.89 12.87 -70.25
N GLY A 145 -1.99 13.36 -70.81
CA GLY A 145 -2.00 14.10 -72.07
C GLY A 145 -2.03 13.22 -73.33
N ARG A 146 -2.16 11.89 -73.22
CA ARG A 146 -2.35 10.99 -74.38
C ARG A 146 -3.70 11.17 -75.07
N SER A 147 -3.86 10.57 -76.24
CA SER A 147 -5.16 10.53 -76.93
C SER A 147 -6.06 9.46 -76.32
N ASN A 148 -7.31 9.81 -76.06
CA ASN A 148 -8.30 8.89 -75.48
C ASN A 148 -8.77 7.89 -76.54
N GLN A 149 -8.32 6.64 -76.46
CA GLN A 149 -8.70 5.58 -77.39
C GLN A 149 -10.16 5.12 -77.28
N VAL A 150 -10.83 5.40 -76.16
CA VAL A 150 -12.22 4.99 -75.91
C VAL A 150 -13.21 6.00 -76.50
N ARG A 151 -12.91 7.30 -76.35
CA ARG A 151 -13.87 8.39 -76.59
C ARG A 151 -13.36 9.48 -77.54
N GLY A 152 -12.10 9.40 -77.96
CA GLY A 152 -11.44 10.40 -78.80
C GLY A 152 -11.06 11.67 -78.04
N GLY A 153 -10.23 12.51 -78.66
CA GLY A 153 -9.70 13.72 -78.01
C GLY A 153 -8.42 13.46 -77.19
N ARG A 154 -7.97 14.48 -76.46
CA ARG A 154 -6.75 14.46 -75.65
C ARG A 154 -7.12 14.47 -74.17
N MET A 155 -6.51 13.60 -73.38
CA MET A 155 -6.68 13.57 -71.93
C MET A 155 -6.04 14.79 -71.27
N GLY A 156 -6.50 15.14 -70.06
CA GLY A 156 -5.75 16.04 -69.18
C GLY A 156 -4.39 15.44 -68.82
N ASN A 157 -3.50 16.25 -68.24
CA ASN A 157 -2.18 15.80 -67.80
C ASN A 157 -2.04 15.99 -66.29
N PHE A 158 -2.67 15.08 -65.55
CA PHE A 158 -2.75 15.00 -64.08
C PHE A 158 -1.97 13.82 -63.51
N SER A 159 -1.09 13.20 -64.31
CA SER A 159 -0.23 12.09 -63.88
C SER A 159 1.22 12.57 -63.78
N TYR A 160 1.95 12.01 -62.81
CA TYR A 160 3.40 12.15 -62.67
C TYR A 160 4.01 10.75 -62.69
N LYS A 161 4.46 10.30 -63.85
CA LYS A 161 4.82 8.89 -64.09
C LYS A 161 6.30 8.56 -63.83
N THR A 162 7.01 9.46 -63.16
CA THR A 162 8.41 9.30 -62.77
C THR A 162 8.45 9.12 -61.27
N LEU A 163 9.17 8.11 -60.77
CA LEU A 163 9.38 7.95 -59.33
C LEU A 163 10.25 9.11 -58.81
N THR A 164 9.78 9.81 -57.78
CA THR A 164 10.44 10.97 -57.20
C THR A 164 10.30 10.98 -55.68
N ASN A 165 11.27 11.58 -54.99
CA ASN A 165 11.20 11.91 -53.56
C ASN A 165 10.82 13.39 -53.32
N ASP A 166 10.56 14.17 -54.39
CA ASP A 166 10.05 15.53 -54.28
C ASP A 166 8.51 15.53 -54.22
N PRO A 167 7.89 15.86 -53.07
CA PRO A 167 6.43 15.87 -52.93
C PRO A 167 5.76 16.89 -53.87
N SER A 168 6.41 18.01 -54.16
CA SER A 168 5.82 19.08 -54.99
C SER A 168 5.56 18.60 -56.42
N SER A 169 6.47 17.81 -56.97
CA SER A 169 6.35 17.21 -58.30
C SER A 169 5.06 16.39 -58.48
N ILE A 170 4.57 15.77 -57.41
CA ILE A 170 3.37 14.93 -57.42
C ILE A 170 2.13 15.75 -57.08
N ILE A 171 2.19 16.55 -56.01
CA ILE A 171 1.06 17.35 -55.53
C ILE A 171 0.57 18.34 -56.60
N GLU A 172 1.49 18.97 -57.36
CA GLU A 172 1.12 19.86 -58.48
C GLU A 172 0.34 19.16 -59.60
N LYS A 173 0.39 17.83 -59.68
CA LYS A 173 -0.34 17.02 -60.66
C LYS A 173 -1.69 16.52 -60.16
N LEU A 174 -1.94 16.54 -58.86
CA LEU A 174 -3.22 16.11 -58.31
C LEU A 174 -4.36 16.98 -58.89
N PRO A 175 -5.47 16.36 -59.32
CA PRO A 175 -6.58 17.10 -59.89
C PRO A 175 -7.35 17.85 -58.80
N THR A 176 -7.55 19.16 -58.98
CA THR A 176 -8.40 19.99 -58.11
C THR A 176 -9.83 20.12 -58.62
N ASN A 177 -10.12 19.55 -59.79
CA ASN A 177 -11.44 19.49 -60.38
C ASN A 177 -11.60 18.27 -61.31
N VAL A 178 -12.85 17.88 -61.53
CA VAL A 178 -13.19 17.00 -62.66
C VAL A 178 -13.21 17.79 -63.98
N PRO A 179 -12.85 17.18 -65.13
CA PRO A 179 -12.91 17.83 -66.43
C PRO A 179 -14.32 18.38 -66.78
N THR A 180 -14.42 19.66 -67.16
CA THR A 180 -15.71 20.37 -67.36
C THR A 180 -16.39 20.15 -68.72
N ASN A 181 -15.70 19.55 -69.70
CA ASN A 181 -16.25 19.31 -71.05
C ASN A 181 -17.20 18.11 -71.08
N ARG A 182 -18.42 18.31 -70.57
CA ARG A 182 -19.51 17.33 -70.50
C ARG A 182 -20.14 17.04 -71.87
N GLY A 183 -19.59 16.08 -72.60
CA GLY A 183 -20.40 15.17 -73.41
C GLY A 183 -20.61 13.90 -72.58
N ARG A 184 -21.80 13.27 -72.57
CA ARG A 184 -22.04 11.98 -71.89
C ARG A 184 -21.03 10.93 -72.41
N GLY A 185 -19.87 10.83 -71.77
CA GLY A 185 -18.76 9.98 -72.20
C GLY A 185 -17.37 10.63 -72.34
N ASN A 186 -17.20 11.96 -72.35
CA ASN A 186 -15.84 12.53 -72.37
C ASN A 186 -15.26 12.50 -70.95
N ASN A 187 -14.28 11.62 -70.73
CA ASN A 187 -13.46 11.44 -69.52
C ASN A 187 -14.17 10.93 -68.25
N GLY A 188 -15.49 10.72 -68.28
CA GLY A 188 -16.31 10.45 -67.09
C GLY A 188 -16.64 9.00 -66.72
N GLY A 189 -15.87 8.03 -67.18
CA GLY A 189 -15.98 6.63 -66.77
C GLY A 189 -14.77 6.22 -65.96
N THR A 190 -14.70 4.96 -65.56
CA THR A 190 -13.72 4.46 -64.59
C THR A 190 -12.98 3.29 -65.21
N TYR A 191 -11.75 3.53 -65.65
CA TYR A 191 -10.91 2.54 -66.32
C TYR A 191 -9.78 2.04 -65.40
N THR A 192 -10.16 1.52 -64.23
CA THR A 192 -9.24 1.10 -63.16
C THR A 192 -8.18 0.11 -63.65
N GLN A 193 -8.56 -0.86 -64.50
CA GLN A 193 -7.63 -1.85 -65.04
C GLN A 193 -6.44 -1.21 -65.75
N GLU A 194 -6.66 -0.17 -66.57
CA GLU A 194 -5.57 0.49 -67.29
C GLU A 194 -4.65 1.22 -66.33
N ALA A 195 -5.21 1.92 -65.34
CA ALA A 195 -4.43 2.66 -64.36
C ALA A 195 -3.54 1.74 -63.51
N LEU A 196 -4.06 0.56 -63.14
CA LEU A 196 -3.30 -0.47 -62.44
C LEU A 196 -2.15 -1.02 -63.29
N VAL A 197 -2.39 -1.30 -64.58
CA VAL A 197 -1.33 -1.77 -65.50
C VAL A 197 -0.28 -0.68 -65.72
N GLU A 198 -0.68 0.58 -65.81
CA GLU A 198 0.26 1.70 -65.93
C GLU A 198 1.11 1.85 -64.66
N ALA A 199 0.52 1.63 -63.48
CA ALA A 199 1.26 1.61 -62.22
C ALA A 199 2.26 0.45 -62.16
N GLN A 200 1.87 -0.73 -62.64
CA GLN A 200 2.79 -1.87 -62.79
C GLN A 200 3.96 -1.53 -63.72
N ASP A 201 3.71 -0.88 -64.86
CA ASP A 201 4.77 -0.51 -65.83
C ASP A 201 5.78 0.47 -65.22
N ILE A 202 5.33 1.40 -64.36
CA ILE A 202 6.22 2.29 -63.60
C ILE A 202 7.08 1.48 -62.63
N LEU A 203 6.48 0.59 -61.84
CA LEU A 203 7.17 -0.24 -60.84
C LEU A 203 8.02 -1.36 -61.44
N ALA A 204 7.76 -1.78 -62.68
CA ALA A 204 8.58 -2.75 -63.38
C ALA A 204 9.99 -2.21 -63.67
N GLY A 205 10.12 -0.89 -63.81
CA GLY A 205 11.41 -0.21 -63.97
C GLY A 205 12.14 0.11 -62.65
N SER A 206 11.50 -0.16 -61.51
CA SER A 206 12.04 0.12 -60.17
C SER A 206 12.97 -0.97 -59.68
N ASP A 207 14.02 -0.56 -58.96
CA ASP A 207 14.97 -1.37 -58.22
C ASP A 207 14.66 -1.47 -56.71
N ALA A 208 13.55 -0.89 -56.26
CA ALA A 208 13.12 -0.92 -54.87
C ALA A 208 12.73 -2.34 -54.44
N ASP A 209 13.07 -2.68 -53.19
CA ASP A 209 12.74 -3.97 -52.57
C ASP A 209 11.24 -4.05 -52.30
N ASN A 210 10.63 -2.94 -51.89
CA ASN A 210 9.19 -2.83 -51.68
C ASN A 210 8.54 -2.04 -52.82
N LYS A 211 7.52 -2.62 -53.44
CA LYS A 211 6.76 -2.01 -54.54
C LYS A 211 5.28 -2.00 -54.20
N VAL A 212 4.69 -0.83 -54.13
CA VAL A 212 3.33 -0.64 -53.62
C VAL A 212 2.46 0.13 -54.61
N VAL A 213 1.21 -0.28 -54.76
CA VAL A 213 0.16 0.50 -55.43
C VAL A 213 -0.91 0.85 -54.42
N ILE A 214 -1.28 2.13 -54.34
CA ILE A 214 -2.39 2.59 -53.51
C ILE A 214 -3.46 3.14 -54.45
N THR A 215 -4.60 2.45 -54.52
CA THR A 215 -5.72 2.83 -55.37
C THR A 215 -6.74 3.64 -54.57
N ILE A 216 -7.08 4.83 -55.03
CA ILE A 216 -8.14 5.68 -54.45
C ILE A 216 -9.21 5.87 -55.52
N THR A 217 -10.41 5.35 -55.30
CA THR A 217 -11.50 5.41 -56.28
C THR A 217 -12.87 5.43 -55.63
N ASP A 218 -13.82 6.10 -56.26
CA ASP A 218 -15.21 6.23 -55.80
C ASP A 218 -16.21 5.43 -56.65
N GLY A 219 -15.71 4.64 -57.60
CA GLY A 219 -16.55 4.02 -58.62
C GLY A 219 -16.07 2.65 -59.05
N VAL A 220 -17.03 1.83 -59.51
CA VAL A 220 -16.72 0.54 -60.12
C VAL A 220 -16.16 0.72 -61.53
N PRO A 221 -15.31 -0.22 -62.02
CA PRO A 221 -14.81 -0.14 -63.38
C PRO A 221 -15.95 -0.24 -64.40
N THR A 222 -15.95 0.66 -65.38
CA THR A 222 -16.95 0.74 -66.47
C THR A 222 -16.34 0.61 -67.87
N ILE A 223 -15.02 0.35 -67.90
CA ILE A 223 -14.19 0.08 -69.07
C ILE A 223 -13.16 -0.98 -68.64
N SER A 224 -12.86 -1.92 -69.53
CA SER A 224 -11.81 -2.92 -69.32
C SER A 224 -11.22 -3.37 -70.66
N HIS A 225 -10.08 -4.05 -70.64
CA HIS A 225 -9.59 -4.87 -71.73
C HIS A 225 -10.11 -6.30 -71.64
N ASP A 226 -10.39 -6.87 -72.80
CA ASP A 226 -10.53 -8.31 -73.03
C ASP A 226 -9.57 -8.69 -74.18
N GLY A 227 -8.43 -9.28 -73.83
CA GLY A 227 -7.28 -9.42 -74.73
C GLY A 227 -6.79 -8.05 -75.24
N ASN A 228 -6.67 -7.89 -76.56
CA ASN A 228 -6.20 -6.64 -77.20
C ASN A 228 -7.33 -5.64 -77.48
N ARG A 229 -8.54 -5.85 -76.95
CA ARG A 229 -9.71 -5.03 -77.26
C ARG A 229 -10.21 -4.28 -76.03
N ILE A 230 -10.30 -2.96 -76.15
CA ILE A 230 -11.04 -2.11 -75.20
C ILE A 230 -12.54 -2.42 -75.31
N GLN A 231 -13.15 -2.71 -74.18
CA GLN A 231 -14.58 -2.94 -74.00
C GLN A 231 -15.15 -1.88 -73.07
N GLY A 232 -16.42 -1.55 -73.27
CA GLY A 232 -17.09 -0.52 -72.50
C GLY A 232 -16.83 0.87 -73.07
N ASN A 233 -17.63 1.82 -72.59
CA ASN A 233 -17.53 3.22 -72.97
C ASN A 233 -17.58 4.13 -71.74
N GLY A 234 -17.52 3.56 -70.52
CA GLY A 234 -17.57 4.32 -69.28
C GLY A 234 -18.97 4.58 -68.74
N THR A 235 -19.99 3.85 -69.19
CA THR A 235 -21.37 4.06 -68.72
C THR A 235 -21.89 2.99 -67.77
N ASN A 236 -21.45 1.73 -67.90
CA ASN A 236 -21.97 0.61 -67.13
C ASN A 236 -20.85 -0.37 -66.75
N PHE A 237 -21.01 -1.03 -65.59
CA PHE A 237 -20.16 -2.10 -65.06
C PHE A 237 -20.21 -3.38 -65.92
N PHE A 238 -21.37 -3.65 -66.51
CA PHE A 238 -21.58 -4.67 -67.52
C PHE A 238 -21.71 -4.06 -68.92
N TYR A 239 -20.96 -4.58 -69.88
CA TYR A 239 -21.04 -4.15 -71.29
C TYR A 239 -21.16 -5.35 -72.23
N GLY A 240 -22.38 -5.62 -72.71
CA GLY A 240 -22.67 -6.85 -73.44
C GLY A 240 -22.49 -8.07 -72.54
N ASN A 241 -21.59 -8.99 -72.91
CA ASN A 241 -21.19 -10.14 -72.07
C ASN A 241 -19.97 -9.85 -71.19
N SER A 242 -19.40 -8.64 -71.25
CA SER A 242 -18.21 -8.26 -70.49
C SER A 242 -18.59 -7.82 -69.07
N ASN A 243 -17.87 -8.35 -68.08
CA ASN A 243 -17.89 -7.88 -66.69
C ASN A 243 -16.57 -7.14 -66.42
N HIS A 244 -16.63 -5.81 -66.35
CA HIS A 244 -15.44 -4.98 -66.16
C HIS A 244 -14.77 -5.23 -64.81
N GLY A 245 -15.53 -5.52 -63.75
CA GLY A 245 -14.99 -5.89 -62.44
C GLY A 245 -14.13 -7.14 -62.48
N THR A 246 -14.61 -8.21 -63.13
CA THR A 246 -13.84 -9.47 -63.26
C THR A 246 -12.52 -9.25 -64.00
N ASN A 247 -12.54 -8.45 -65.07
CA ASN A 247 -11.33 -8.14 -65.84
C ASN A 247 -10.33 -7.30 -65.04
N THR A 248 -10.80 -6.32 -64.27
CA THR A 248 -9.97 -5.52 -63.36
C THR A 248 -9.35 -6.39 -62.25
N ILE A 249 -10.14 -7.26 -61.60
CA ILE A 249 -9.65 -8.19 -60.57
C ILE A 249 -8.56 -9.11 -61.15
N ASN A 250 -8.77 -9.66 -62.35
CA ASN A 250 -7.77 -10.53 -62.98
C ASN A 250 -6.46 -9.79 -63.27
N ALA A 251 -6.52 -8.51 -63.66
CA ALA A 251 -5.33 -7.70 -63.82
C ALA A 251 -4.63 -7.42 -62.48
N ALA A 252 -5.38 -7.02 -61.45
CA ALA A 252 -4.83 -6.80 -60.10
C ALA A 252 -4.12 -8.06 -59.58
N LYS A 253 -4.74 -9.24 -59.71
CA LYS A 253 -4.11 -10.53 -59.33
C LYS A 253 -2.82 -10.82 -60.10
N GLY A 254 -2.75 -10.45 -61.37
CA GLY A 254 -1.52 -10.54 -62.16
C GLY A 254 -0.42 -9.62 -61.63
N ILE A 255 -0.77 -8.40 -61.26
CA ILE A 255 0.14 -7.41 -60.68
C ILE A 255 0.65 -7.88 -59.31
N GLN A 256 -0.25 -8.33 -58.44
CA GLN A 256 0.07 -8.92 -57.14
C GLN A 256 1.03 -10.10 -57.27
N SER A 257 0.81 -10.99 -58.24
CA SER A 257 1.70 -12.14 -58.50
C SER A 257 3.12 -11.73 -58.96
N SER A 258 3.32 -10.48 -59.34
CA SER A 258 4.63 -9.90 -59.68
C SER A 258 5.37 -9.33 -58.46
N GLY A 259 4.83 -9.52 -57.24
CA GLY A 259 5.44 -9.04 -56.00
C GLY A 259 5.12 -7.59 -55.65
N ILE A 260 4.09 -7.00 -56.27
CA ILE A 260 3.63 -5.64 -55.97
C ILE A 260 2.51 -5.72 -54.93
N ASP A 261 2.71 -5.07 -53.77
CA ASP A 261 1.67 -4.95 -52.75
C ASP A 261 0.63 -3.89 -53.15
N MET A 262 -0.63 -4.10 -52.83
CA MET A 262 -1.74 -3.29 -53.33
C MET A 262 -2.71 -2.95 -52.20
N HIS A 263 -2.84 -1.65 -51.93
CA HIS A 263 -3.91 -1.08 -51.13
C HIS A 263 -5.05 -0.60 -52.03
N SER A 264 -6.28 -0.76 -51.55
CA SER A 264 -7.48 -0.29 -52.25
C SER A 264 -8.38 0.49 -51.29
N ILE A 265 -8.57 1.78 -51.58
CA ILE A 265 -9.37 2.72 -50.79
C ILE A 265 -10.61 3.06 -51.62
N GLY A 266 -11.75 2.54 -51.18
CA GLY A 266 -13.06 2.84 -51.76
C GLY A 266 -13.69 4.05 -51.10
N VAL A 267 -14.11 5.04 -51.88
CA VAL A 267 -14.73 6.27 -51.39
C VAL A 267 -16.22 6.26 -51.69
N GLU A 268 -17.05 6.17 -50.64
CA GLU A 268 -18.52 6.18 -50.73
C GLU A 268 -19.04 5.20 -51.82
N ILE A 269 -18.48 3.98 -51.86
CA ILE A 269 -18.75 2.98 -52.90
C ILE A 269 -20.21 2.48 -52.81
N SER A 270 -21.03 2.84 -53.79
CA SER A 270 -22.48 2.60 -53.83
C SER A 270 -22.92 1.49 -54.81
N GLY A 271 -22.05 1.07 -55.73
CA GLY A 271 -22.42 0.15 -56.82
C GLY A 271 -23.10 0.81 -58.03
N ASP A 272 -22.87 2.10 -58.26
CA ASP A 272 -23.42 2.80 -59.42
C ASP A 272 -23.00 2.20 -60.79
N ALA A 273 -23.63 2.67 -61.86
CA ALA A 273 -23.39 2.19 -63.23
C ALA A 273 -23.76 0.71 -63.46
N GLY A 274 -24.78 0.20 -62.75
CA GLY A 274 -25.35 -1.14 -63.00
C GLY A 274 -24.64 -2.29 -62.32
N ALA A 275 -23.75 -2.01 -61.35
CA ALA A 275 -23.33 -2.97 -60.35
C ALA A 275 -24.34 -2.97 -59.16
N THR A 276 -24.17 -3.91 -58.25
CA THR A 276 -24.69 -3.84 -56.88
C THR A 276 -23.58 -3.36 -55.95
N GLN A 277 -23.95 -2.82 -54.78
CA GLN A 277 -22.98 -2.43 -53.76
C GLN A 277 -22.06 -3.61 -53.34
N ALA A 278 -22.61 -4.83 -53.28
CA ALA A 278 -21.84 -6.03 -52.99
C ALA A 278 -20.82 -6.37 -54.09
N GLU A 279 -21.19 -6.22 -55.37
CA GLU A 279 -20.25 -6.40 -56.49
C GLU A 279 -19.15 -5.34 -56.49
N ALA A 280 -19.50 -4.10 -56.14
CA ALA A 280 -18.54 -3.01 -56.04
C ALA A 280 -17.52 -3.25 -54.93
N LYS A 281 -17.99 -3.61 -53.72
CA LYS A 281 -17.16 -3.99 -52.59
C LYS A 281 -16.26 -5.18 -52.94
N TYR A 282 -16.82 -6.21 -53.55
CA TYR A 282 -16.07 -7.39 -53.99
C TYR A 282 -14.92 -7.05 -54.95
N VAL A 283 -15.13 -6.10 -55.88
CA VAL A 283 -14.06 -5.63 -56.77
C VAL A 283 -12.95 -4.95 -55.98
N MET A 284 -13.28 -4.04 -55.07
CA MET A 284 -12.29 -3.32 -54.27
C MET A 284 -11.49 -4.23 -53.34
N GLU A 285 -12.16 -5.16 -52.66
CA GLU A 285 -11.52 -6.19 -51.82
C GLU A 285 -10.54 -7.06 -52.62
N ASN A 286 -10.84 -7.35 -53.88
CA ASN A 286 -10.01 -8.19 -54.74
C ASN A 286 -8.98 -7.41 -55.59
N ILE A 287 -8.96 -6.08 -55.48
CA ILE A 287 -7.84 -5.26 -55.97
C ILE A 287 -6.74 -5.20 -54.91
N ALA A 288 -7.10 -5.18 -53.63
CA ALA A 288 -6.15 -5.25 -52.53
C ALA A 288 -5.43 -6.62 -52.48
N SER A 289 -4.17 -6.65 -52.03
CA SER A 289 -3.40 -7.90 -51.90
C SER A 289 -3.96 -8.83 -50.84
N THR A 290 -4.46 -8.25 -49.74
CA THR A 290 -5.03 -8.96 -48.60
C THR A 290 -6.30 -8.24 -48.14
N PRO A 291 -7.20 -8.92 -47.39
CA PRO A 291 -8.39 -8.28 -46.85
C PRO A 291 -8.09 -7.05 -45.97
N THR A 292 -6.97 -7.03 -45.26
CA THR A 292 -6.54 -5.92 -44.40
C THR A 292 -6.03 -4.69 -45.17
N ARG A 293 -5.74 -4.84 -46.47
CA ARG A 293 -5.28 -3.77 -47.37
C ARG A 293 -6.44 -3.10 -48.13
N TYR A 294 -7.67 -3.57 -47.92
CA TYR A 294 -8.87 -2.91 -48.41
C TYR A 294 -9.44 -1.99 -47.33
N HIS A 295 -9.65 -0.73 -47.69
CA HIS A 295 -10.20 0.30 -46.83
C HIS A 295 -11.46 0.86 -47.48
N ASN A 296 -12.51 1.06 -46.69
CA ASN A 296 -13.78 1.58 -47.17
C ASN A 296 -14.11 2.85 -46.40
N ALA A 297 -14.04 4.00 -47.07
CA ALA A 297 -14.51 5.26 -46.56
C ALA A 297 -16.02 5.34 -46.84
N GLU A 298 -16.85 5.17 -45.82
CA GLU A 298 -18.31 5.31 -45.94
C GLU A 298 -18.71 6.77 -46.17
N GLN A 299 -17.90 7.69 -45.65
CA GLN A 299 -17.95 9.13 -45.90
C GLN A 299 -16.61 9.62 -46.45
N VAL A 300 -16.64 10.70 -47.22
CA VAL A 300 -15.45 11.20 -47.91
C VAL A 300 -14.33 11.69 -46.98
N ASP A 301 -14.67 12.22 -45.81
CA ASP A 301 -13.72 12.73 -44.80
C ASP A 301 -12.90 11.63 -44.13
N GLU A 302 -13.43 10.40 -44.04
CA GLU A 302 -12.72 9.21 -43.52
C GLU A 302 -11.47 8.85 -44.35
N ILE A 303 -11.33 9.38 -45.57
CA ILE A 303 -10.11 9.19 -46.38
C ILE A 303 -8.88 9.77 -45.66
N VAL A 304 -9.05 10.86 -44.90
CA VAL A 304 -7.95 11.50 -44.16
C VAL A 304 -7.35 10.49 -43.17
N ASP A 305 -8.21 9.87 -42.37
CA ASP A 305 -7.80 8.91 -41.34
C ASP A 305 -7.25 7.62 -41.97
N ILE A 306 -7.89 7.13 -43.03
CA ILE A 306 -7.42 5.93 -43.76
C ILE A 306 -6.02 6.15 -44.34
N LEU A 307 -5.78 7.27 -45.04
CA LEU A 307 -4.47 7.53 -45.63
C LEU A 307 -3.42 7.77 -44.55
N SER A 308 -3.78 8.45 -43.45
CA SER A 308 -2.91 8.60 -42.29
C SER A 308 -2.50 7.23 -41.72
N GLN A 309 -3.45 6.32 -41.50
CA GLN A 309 -3.18 4.95 -41.03
C GLN A 309 -2.31 4.16 -42.01
N VAL A 310 -2.55 4.29 -43.32
CA VAL A 310 -1.71 3.66 -44.34
C VAL A 310 -0.29 4.20 -44.27
N ALA A 311 -0.09 5.51 -44.10
CA ALA A 311 1.23 6.12 -43.94
C ALA A 311 1.93 5.63 -42.67
N THR A 312 1.23 5.61 -41.54
CA THR A 312 1.73 5.07 -40.27
C THR A 312 2.19 3.62 -40.44
N GLY A 313 1.46 2.79 -41.19
CA GLY A 313 1.89 1.42 -41.49
C GLY A 313 3.25 1.30 -42.19
N PHE A 314 3.70 2.34 -42.90
CA PHE A 314 5.03 2.41 -43.53
C PHE A 314 6.10 3.03 -42.64
N LEU A 315 5.71 3.99 -41.79
CA LEU A 315 6.63 4.86 -41.06
C LEU A 315 6.77 4.52 -39.57
N ALA A 316 5.84 3.74 -39.02
CA ALA A 316 5.79 3.45 -37.60
C ALA A 316 6.82 2.40 -37.18
N THR A 317 7.64 2.78 -36.21
CA THR A 317 8.55 1.89 -35.48
C THR A 317 7.80 0.92 -34.57
N ILE A 318 6.66 1.37 -34.02
CA ILE A 318 5.72 0.53 -33.28
C ILE A 318 4.51 0.29 -34.19
N ASN A 319 4.28 -0.95 -34.60
CA ASN A 319 3.21 -1.33 -35.51
C ASN A 319 2.54 -2.60 -35.00
N ASN A 320 1.26 -2.46 -34.63
CA ASN A 320 0.52 -3.47 -33.89
C ASN A 320 1.30 -3.96 -32.65
N GLY A 321 1.84 -2.99 -31.90
CA GLY A 321 2.61 -3.26 -30.70
C GLY A 321 1.72 -3.59 -29.50
N THR A 322 2.30 -4.31 -28.55
CA THR A 322 1.64 -4.75 -27.32
C THR A 322 2.49 -4.39 -26.12
N VAL A 323 1.87 -3.84 -25.07
CA VAL A 323 2.48 -3.73 -23.74
C VAL A 323 1.84 -4.77 -22.81
N THR A 324 2.67 -5.43 -22.01
CA THR A 324 2.26 -6.34 -20.95
C THR A 324 2.78 -5.81 -19.63
N ASP A 325 1.89 -5.61 -18.66
CA ASP A 325 2.17 -4.92 -17.40
C ASP A 325 1.56 -5.65 -16.20
N PRO A 326 2.26 -6.67 -15.65
CA PRO A 326 1.82 -7.39 -14.45
C PRO A 326 2.01 -6.53 -13.20
N MET A 327 1.07 -6.57 -12.25
CA MET A 327 1.26 -5.92 -10.94
C MET A 327 2.39 -6.58 -10.13
N GLY A 328 2.92 -5.82 -9.17
CA GLY A 328 3.93 -6.29 -8.23
C GLY A 328 3.32 -7.16 -7.13
N GLU A 329 4.14 -7.95 -6.43
CA GLU A 329 3.65 -8.92 -5.43
C GLU A 329 2.90 -8.29 -4.25
N LEU A 330 3.27 -7.07 -3.87
CA LEU A 330 2.68 -6.32 -2.75
C LEU A 330 1.89 -5.09 -3.21
N VAL A 331 1.45 -5.08 -4.47
CA VAL A 331 0.84 -3.91 -5.08
C VAL A 331 -0.45 -4.30 -5.78
N ASP A 332 -1.55 -3.77 -5.28
CA ASP A 332 -2.89 -4.03 -5.80
C ASP A 332 -3.33 -2.93 -6.78
N LEU A 333 -4.02 -3.34 -7.83
CA LEU A 333 -4.67 -2.41 -8.75
C LEU A 333 -5.92 -1.78 -8.10
N SER A 334 -6.02 -0.45 -8.11
CA SER A 334 -7.17 0.26 -7.54
C SER A 334 -8.38 0.19 -8.50
N LEU A 335 -9.33 -0.72 -8.23
CA LEU A 335 -10.56 -0.86 -9.01
C LEU A 335 -11.76 -0.15 -8.37
N ILE A 336 -12.53 0.60 -9.14
CA ILE A 336 -13.77 1.26 -8.69
C ILE A 336 -14.98 0.30 -8.69
N GLY A 337 -14.86 -0.86 -9.34
CA GLY A 337 -15.92 -1.85 -9.50
C GLY A 337 -15.40 -3.22 -9.94
N GLU A 338 -16.30 -4.10 -10.42
CA GLU A 338 -15.92 -5.43 -10.93
C GLU A 338 -15.33 -5.40 -12.35
N ASP A 339 -15.70 -4.39 -13.15
CA ASP A 339 -15.27 -4.24 -14.53
C ASP A 339 -14.08 -3.27 -14.61
N PHE A 340 -13.08 -3.57 -15.46
CA PHE A 340 -11.96 -2.68 -15.75
C PHE A 340 -12.34 -1.67 -16.83
N VAL A 341 -12.56 -0.40 -16.44
CA VAL A 341 -13.18 0.62 -17.28
C VAL A 341 -12.32 1.87 -17.45
N SER A 342 -12.41 2.48 -18.63
CA SER A 342 -11.72 3.74 -18.93
C SER A 342 -12.36 4.92 -18.20
N ALA A 343 -11.55 5.74 -17.55
CA ALA A 343 -11.92 7.03 -16.98
C ALA A 343 -12.07 8.11 -18.07
N SER A 344 -12.81 9.17 -17.75
CA SER A 344 -13.00 10.31 -18.65
C SER A 344 -11.81 11.29 -18.68
N ASP A 345 -10.98 11.29 -17.63
CA ASP A 345 -9.78 12.12 -17.51
C ASP A 345 -8.70 11.46 -16.63
N ASP A 346 -7.55 12.15 -16.51
CA ASP A 346 -6.36 11.67 -15.82
C ASP A 346 -6.45 11.70 -14.28
N SER A 347 -7.60 12.12 -13.72
CA SER A 347 -7.88 12.04 -12.28
C SER A 347 -8.33 10.65 -11.85
N LEU A 348 -8.80 9.83 -12.81
CA LEU A 348 -9.33 8.48 -12.56
C LEU A 348 -10.46 8.47 -11.53
N SER A 349 -11.31 9.50 -11.54
CA SER A 349 -12.42 9.64 -10.59
C SER A 349 -13.64 8.79 -10.97
N ASP A 350 -13.77 8.41 -12.24
CA ASP A 350 -14.90 7.66 -12.80
C ASP A 350 -14.50 6.39 -13.57
N GLY A 351 -13.22 5.99 -13.50
CA GLY A 351 -12.70 4.75 -14.08
C GLY A 351 -11.36 4.32 -13.49
N ASP A 352 -10.85 3.17 -13.92
CA ASP A 352 -9.66 2.52 -13.38
C ASP A 352 -8.38 2.92 -14.10
N TYR A 353 -8.50 3.25 -15.39
CA TYR A 353 -7.38 3.70 -16.22
C TYR A 353 -7.77 4.85 -17.14
N TYR A 354 -6.81 5.66 -17.55
CA TYR A 354 -6.98 6.74 -18.51
C TYR A 354 -5.94 6.60 -19.60
N LEU A 355 -6.41 6.62 -20.85
CA LEU A 355 -5.55 6.51 -22.02
C LEU A 355 -5.52 7.86 -22.74
N SER A 356 -4.33 8.40 -22.92
CA SER A 356 -4.10 9.65 -23.64
C SER A 356 -3.08 9.46 -24.75
N ALA A 357 -3.10 10.35 -25.75
CA ALA A 357 -2.17 10.31 -26.86
C ALA A 357 -1.81 11.70 -27.36
N SER A 358 -0.68 11.84 -28.03
CA SER A 358 -0.28 13.09 -28.67
C SER A 358 -1.25 13.54 -29.77
N LYS A 359 -2.00 12.60 -30.36
CA LYS A 359 -3.12 12.84 -31.29
C LYS A 359 -4.26 11.85 -30.99
N ALA A 360 -5.51 12.33 -30.99
CA ALA A 360 -6.68 11.50 -30.67
C ALA A 360 -6.83 10.25 -31.57
N ALA A 361 -6.53 10.37 -32.86
CA ALA A 361 -6.62 9.27 -33.83
C ALA A 361 -5.67 8.09 -33.53
N LEU A 362 -4.64 8.28 -32.68
CA LEU A 362 -3.74 7.19 -32.28
C LEU A 362 -4.42 6.19 -31.34
N LEU A 363 -5.54 6.57 -30.73
CA LEU A 363 -6.31 5.71 -29.85
C LEU A 363 -7.29 4.81 -30.63
N ASP A 364 -7.47 5.04 -31.93
CA ASP A 364 -8.42 4.28 -32.74
C ASP A 364 -7.98 2.82 -32.86
N GLY A 365 -8.78 1.92 -32.29
CA GLY A 365 -8.51 0.47 -32.28
C GLY A 365 -7.55 -0.01 -31.21
N VAL A 366 -6.99 0.88 -30.39
CA VAL A 366 -6.20 0.52 -29.20
C VAL A 366 -7.12 -0.10 -28.16
N THR A 367 -6.71 -1.23 -27.58
CA THR A 367 -7.50 -1.91 -26.55
C THR A 367 -6.69 -2.06 -25.28
N VAL A 368 -7.30 -1.70 -24.14
CA VAL A 368 -6.76 -1.96 -22.81
C VAL A 368 -7.57 -3.08 -22.18
N SER A 369 -6.90 -4.09 -21.64
CA SER A 369 -7.54 -5.23 -20.99
C SER A 369 -6.80 -5.61 -19.71
N LEU A 370 -7.52 -6.30 -18.81
CA LEU A 370 -6.99 -6.83 -17.57
C LEU A 370 -7.25 -8.34 -17.54
N ASP A 371 -6.20 -9.15 -17.41
CA ASP A 371 -6.28 -10.60 -17.18
C ASP A 371 -5.58 -10.94 -15.87
N GLY A 372 -6.37 -11.33 -14.86
CA GLY A 372 -5.89 -11.40 -13.47
C GLY A 372 -5.39 -10.03 -13.01
N GLU A 373 -4.10 -9.95 -12.68
CA GLU A 373 -3.40 -8.74 -12.25
C GLU A 373 -2.48 -8.17 -13.34
N THR A 374 -2.70 -8.55 -14.62
CA THR A 374 -1.87 -8.07 -15.74
C THR A 374 -2.67 -7.17 -16.66
N ILE A 375 -2.25 -5.91 -16.77
CA ILE A 375 -2.77 -4.97 -17.75
C ILE A 375 -2.10 -5.23 -19.09
N THR A 376 -2.87 -5.28 -20.17
CA THR A 376 -2.37 -5.39 -21.54
C THR A 376 -2.91 -4.25 -22.39
N LEU A 377 -2.03 -3.61 -23.16
CA LEU A 377 -2.35 -2.55 -24.12
C LEU A 377 -1.96 -3.02 -25.52
N ASP A 378 -2.94 -3.24 -26.39
CA ASP A 378 -2.76 -3.83 -27.73
C ASP A 378 -3.05 -2.84 -28.87
N ASN A 379 -2.58 -3.20 -30.07
CA ASN A 379 -2.78 -2.49 -31.33
C ASN A 379 -2.14 -1.09 -31.36
N LEU A 380 -0.99 -0.93 -30.70
CA LEU A 380 -0.23 0.33 -30.72
C LEU A 380 0.38 0.57 -32.10
N ASN A 381 0.14 1.76 -32.65
CA ASN A 381 0.68 2.19 -33.94
C ASN A 381 1.23 3.61 -33.81
N LEU A 382 2.55 3.74 -33.64
CA LEU A 382 3.21 5.01 -33.31
C LEU A 382 4.37 5.28 -34.27
N ALA A 383 4.26 6.39 -35.01
CA ALA A 383 5.37 6.96 -35.76
C ALA A 383 6.25 7.87 -34.87
N ALA A 384 7.28 8.46 -35.48
CA ALA A 384 8.20 9.35 -34.79
C ALA A 384 7.49 10.51 -34.08
N GLY A 385 7.73 10.65 -32.77
CA GLY A 385 7.15 11.70 -31.94
C GLY A 385 5.64 11.51 -31.65
N GLU A 386 5.06 10.39 -32.07
CA GLU A 386 3.71 9.98 -31.69
C GLU A 386 3.79 9.19 -30.39
N SER A 387 2.97 9.56 -29.40
CA SER A 387 3.01 8.94 -28.09
C SER A 387 1.64 8.60 -27.56
N ILE A 388 1.60 7.54 -26.75
CA ILE A 388 0.47 7.12 -25.94
C ILE A 388 0.93 7.05 -24.49
N ASN A 389 0.08 7.51 -23.57
CA ASN A 389 0.25 7.32 -22.14
C ASN A 389 -0.96 6.59 -21.55
N LEU A 390 -0.67 5.53 -20.80
CA LEU A 390 -1.64 4.82 -19.97
C LEU A 390 -1.39 5.22 -18.51
N ARG A 391 -2.40 5.77 -17.86
CA ARG A 391 -2.40 6.06 -16.43
C ARG A 391 -3.36 5.13 -15.70
N TYR A 392 -2.95 4.55 -14.57
CA TYR A 392 -3.82 3.79 -13.65
C TYR A 392 -3.42 4.07 -12.20
N LYS A 393 -4.19 3.58 -11.22
CA LYS A 393 -3.90 3.71 -9.79
C LYS A 393 -3.57 2.36 -9.16
N VAL A 394 -2.66 2.38 -8.19
CA VAL A 394 -2.31 1.22 -7.37
C VAL A 394 -2.30 1.56 -5.89
N HIS A 395 -2.47 0.56 -5.04
CA HIS A 395 -2.25 0.62 -3.61
C HIS A 395 -1.17 -0.37 -3.16
N LEU A 396 -0.43 0.01 -2.13
CA LEU A 396 0.45 -0.90 -1.41
C LEU A 396 -0.38 -1.82 -0.50
N ASP A 397 -0.23 -3.13 -0.63
CA ASP A 397 -0.90 -4.12 0.22
C ASP A 397 -0.15 -4.25 1.56
N THR A 398 -0.47 -3.36 2.50
CA THR A 398 0.13 -3.33 3.84
C THR A 398 -0.42 -4.40 4.79
N GLU A 399 -1.47 -5.12 4.37
CA GLU A 399 -2.08 -6.20 5.16
C GLU A 399 -1.50 -7.58 4.80
N ASN A 400 -0.68 -7.63 3.75
CA ASN A 400 0.07 -8.82 3.36
C ASN A 400 1.03 -9.26 4.48
N GLU A 401 1.15 -10.57 4.69
CA GLU A 401 2.09 -11.13 5.69
C GLU A 401 3.56 -10.86 5.34
N ASN A 402 3.87 -10.59 4.07
CA ASN A 402 5.22 -10.27 3.60
C ASN A 402 5.50 -8.76 3.57
N PHE A 403 4.55 -7.91 4.00
CA PHE A 403 4.79 -6.47 4.06
C PHE A 403 5.78 -6.14 5.17
N GLU A 404 6.90 -5.52 4.78
CA GLU A 404 7.88 -4.97 5.71
C GLU A 404 7.89 -3.44 5.61
N GLY A 405 7.55 -2.77 6.71
CA GLY A 405 7.50 -1.32 6.75
C GLY A 405 8.89 -0.70 6.53
N ASN A 406 8.92 0.43 5.84
CA ASN A 406 10.10 1.14 5.39
C ASN A 406 10.94 0.46 4.28
N GLU A 407 10.48 -0.64 3.69
CA GLU A 407 11.10 -1.24 2.50
C GLU A 407 10.45 -0.77 1.18
N TYR A 408 11.21 -0.83 0.08
CA TYR A 408 10.74 -0.48 -1.25
C TYR A 408 10.33 -1.73 -2.03
N PHE A 409 9.13 -1.68 -2.60
CA PHE A 409 8.52 -2.75 -3.40
C PHE A 409 8.27 -2.25 -4.82
N GLU A 410 8.62 -3.05 -5.83
CA GLU A 410 8.35 -2.72 -7.23
C GLU A 410 6.83 -2.63 -7.46
N THR A 411 6.37 -1.59 -8.15
CA THR A 411 4.93 -1.40 -8.42
C THR A 411 4.36 -2.49 -9.33
N ASN A 412 5.24 -3.12 -10.11
CA ASN A 412 4.89 -4.05 -11.17
C ASN A 412 5.94 -5.15 -11.26
N GLY A 413 5.54 -6.30 -11.80
CA GLY A 413 6.50 -7.28 -12.30
C GLY A 413 7.17 -6.79 -13.59
N THR A 414 7.76 -7.73 -14.34
CA THR A 414 8.42 -7.41 -15.62
C THR A 414 7.43 -6.80 -16.62
N THR A 415 7.48 -5.48 -16.75
CA THR A 415 6.68 -4.71 -17.70
C THR A 415 7.41 -4.67 -19.04
N THR A 416 6.73 -5.00 -20.14
CA THR A 416 7.36 -5.11 -21.46
C THR A 416 6.57 -4.44 -22.58
N LEU A 417 7.27 -3.88 -23.57
CA LEU A 417 6.73 -3.51 -24.88
C LEU A 417 7.28 -4.46 -25.94
N ALA A 418 6.38 -5.08 -26.72
CA ALA A 418 6.68 -5.72 -27.99
C ALA A 418 6.30 -4.74 -29.11
N PRO A 419 7.27 -4.08 -29.79
CA PRO A 419 6.96 -3.02 -30.76
C PRO A 419 6.19 -3.51 -32.00
N ARG A 420 6.29 -4.81 -32.33
CA ARG A 420 5.62 -5.42 -33.48
C ARG A 420 5.16 -6.83 -33.15
N ALA A 421 3.94 -7.19 -33.56
CA ALA A 421 3.38 -8.52 -33.32
C ALA A 421 4.19 -9.69 -33.92
N ASP A 422 4.91 -9.45 -35.01
CA ASP A 422 5.70 -10.48 -35.72
C ASP A 422 7.20 -10.48 -35.35
N SER A 423 7.59 -9.78 -34.28
CA SER A 423 8.99 -9.59 -33.89
C SER A 423 9.30 -10.26 -32.54
N ASP A 424 10.47 -10.90 -32.43
CA ASP A 424 11.01 -11.42 -31.16
C ASP A 424 11.60 -10.29 -30.27
N ILE A 425 11.49 -9.04 -30.71
CA ILE A 425 12.03 -7.88 -30.02
C ILE A 425 11.11 -7.49 -28.86
N VAL A 426 11.66 -7.48 -27.65
CA VAL A 426 10.99 -7.02 -26.43
C VAL A 426 11.82 -5.92 -25.77
N ARG A 427 11.14 -4.90 -25.24
CA ARG A 427 11.71 -3.80 -24.45
C ARG A 427 11.18 -3.90 -23.04
N GLU A 428 12.06 -3.94 -22.05
CA GLU A 428 11.67 -3.93 -20.64
C GLU A 428 11.67 -2.50 -20.12
N PHE A 429 10.60 -2.13 -19.41
CA PHE A 429 10.53 -0.86 -18.71
C PHE A 429 11.32 -0.97 -17.40
N GLU A 430 12.03 0.09 -17.02
CA GLU A 430 12.42 0.26 -15.63
C GLU A 430 11.16 0.52 -14.80
N VAL A 431 10.99 -0.22 -13.71
CA VAL A 431 9.78 -0.20 -12.87
C VAL A 431 10.02 0.68 -11.64
N PRO A 432 9.12 1.61 -11.29
CA PRO A 432 9.23 2.37 -10.06
C PRO A 432 8.97 1.50 -8.83
N SER A 433 9.49 1.92 -7.69
CA SER A 433 9.24 1.26 -6.40
C SER A 433 8.52 2.19 -5.43
N ILE A 434 7.67 1.65 -4.58
CA ILE A 434 6.91 2.37 -3.55
C ILE A 434 7.15 1.76 -2.18
N LYS A 435 6.92 2.53 -1.13
CA LYS A 435 7.21 2.16 0.26
C LYS A 435 6.17 2.74 1.19
N GLY A 436 5.75 1.97 2.19
CA GLY A 436 4.93 2.43 3.31
C GLY A 436 5.75 2.55 4.61
N PRO A 437 5.43 3.48 5.51
CA PRO A 437 6.14 3.63 6.78
C PRO A 437 5.81 2.49 7.76
N ALA A 438 6.81 2.09 8.55
CA ALA A 438 6.57 1.36 9.80
C ALA A 438 6.28 2.34 10.93
N LEU A 439 5.35 1.97 11.81
CA LEU A 439 5.02 2.67 13.03
C LEU A 439 5.69 2.00 14.24
N GLU A 440 6.10 2.83 15.18
CA GLU A 440 6.49 2.45 16.53
C GLU A 440 5.37 2.91 17.47
N VAL A 441 4.80 1.97 18.22
CA VAL A 441 3.78 2.21 19.24
C VAL A 441 4.40 1.92 20.59
N SER A 442 4.62 2.98 21.37
CA SER A 442 5.22 2.89 22.69
C SER A 442 4.34 3.57 23.73
N GLY A 443 4.33 3.04 24.94
CA GLY A 443 3.63 3.65 26.06
C GLY A 443 4.38 3.43 27.38
N THR A 444 4.00 4.22 28.37
CA THR A 444 4.50 4.11 29.74
C THR A 444 3.52 3.38 30.62
N LYS A 445 4.05 2.70 31.64
CA LYS A 445 3.26 2.03 32.65
C LYS A 445 3.55 2.65 34.02
N ILE A 446 2.50 3.17 34.64
CA ILE A 446 2.55 3.84 35.93
C ILE A 446 1.81 2.98 36.98
N TRP A 447 2.38 2.92 38.17
CA TRP A 447 1.80 2.32 39.35
C TRP A 447 1.45 3.42 40.36
N GLU A 448 0.16 3.54 40.70
CA GLU A 448 -0.35 4.39 41.77
C GLU A 448 -0.69 3.51 42.98
N ASP A 449 0.35 3.10 43.71
CA ASP A 449 0.28 2.04 44.71
C ASP A 449 1.13 2.30 45.94
N ILE A 450 1.06 3.53 46.44
CA ILE A 450 1.79 3.96 47.64
C ILE A 450 1.61 2.96 48.80
N GLY A 451 2.72 2.44 49.31
CA GLY A 451 2.74 1.43 50.36
C GLY A 451 2.28 0.04 49.92
N GLY A 452 2.03 -0.21 48.65
CA GLY A 452 1.71 -1.53 48.11
C GLY A 452 2.66 -1.97 47.02
N GLU A 453 3.85 -1.36 46.93
CA GLU A 453 4.82 -1.62 45.86
C GLU A 453 5.30 -3.08 45.84
N SER A 454 5.21 -3.78 46.97
CA SER A 454 5.51 -5.22 47.10
C SER A 454 4.44 -6.14 46.48
N ASN A 455 3.25 -5.62 46.15
CA ASN A 455 2.19 -6.37 45.47
C ASN A 455 2.35 -6.40 43.94
N ARG A 456 3.27 -5.61 43.38
CA ARG A 456 3.50 -5.58 41.94
C ARG A 456 3.93 -6.96 41.45
N PRO A 457 3.37 -7.47 40.34
CA PRO A 457 3.87 -8.70 39.74
C PRO A 457 5.27 -8.48 39.14
N ASP A 458 6.01 -9.57 38.93
CA ASP A 458 7.32 -9.52 38.27
C ASP A 458 7.22 -9.06 36.79
N GLU A 459 6.09 -9.38 36.14
CA GLU A 459 5.75 -9.00 34.77
C GLU A 459 4.24 -8.80 34.59
N ILE A 460 3.84 -8.03 33.58
CA ILE A 460 2.46 -7.87 33.11
C ILE A 460 2.35 -8.25 31.63
N GLU A 461 1.16 -8.59 31.17
CA GLU A 461 0.87 -8.81 29.75
C GLU A 461 0.07 -7.64 29.19
N ILE A 462 0.53 -7.10 28.05
CA ILE A 462 -0.11 -6.00 27.33
C ILE A 462 -0.45 -6.46 25.92
N ASP A 463 -1.72 -6.37 25.55
CA ASP A 463 -2.22 -6.66 24.22
C ASP A 463 -2.25 -5.37 23.38
N LEU A 464 -1.64 -5.39 22.20
CA LEU A 464 -1.77 -4.37 21.17
C LEU A 464 -3.02 -4.64 20.32
N TYR A 465 -3.83 -3.60 20.14
CA TYR A 465 -4.96 -3.58 19.23
C TYR A 465 -4.79 -2.49 18.18
N ARG A 466 -5.43 -2.69 17.03
CA ARG A 466 -5.62 -1.65 16.02
C ARG A 466 -7.09 -1.54 15.62
N SER A 467 -7.51 -0.36 15.20
CA SER A 467 -8.83 -0.13 14.61
C SER A 467 -8.71 0.62 13.28
N THR A 468 -9.60 0.30 12.33
CA THR A 468 -9.80 1.08 11.10
C THR A 468 -11.00 2.01 11.23
N ASP A 469 -11.20 2.88 10.22
CA ASP A 469 -12.42 3.68 10.09
C ASP A 469 -13.65 2.75 9.98
N GLY A 470 -14.52 2.78 10.99
CA GLY A 470 -15.59 1.79 11.20
C GLY A 470 -15.61 1.15 12.59
N GLY A 471 -14.54 1.33 13.39
CA GLY A 471 -14.50 0.99 14.82
C GLY A 471 -14.44 -0.50 15.13
N GLN A 472 -13.98 -1.33 14.17
CA GLN A 472 -13.71 -2.74 14.44
C GLN A 472 -12.34 -2.89 15.09
N GLU A 473 -12.31 -3.52 16.26
CA GLU A 473 -11.10 -3.79 17.00
C GLU A 473 -10.47 -5.10 16.52
N GLU A 474 -9.19 -5.06 16.15
CA GLU A 474 -8.39 -6.22 15.77
C GLU A 474 -7.24 -6.39 16.76
N PHE A 475 -7.09 -7.61 17.29
CA PHE A 475 -5.95 -7.99 18.11
C PHE A 475 -4.72 -8.17 17.22
N VAL A 476 -3.59 -7.60 17.63
CA VAL A 476 -2.33 -7.63 16.88
C VAL A 476 -1.34 -8.60 17.54
N GLU A 477 -0.91 -8.31 18.77
CA GLU A 477 0.11 -9.07 19.50
C GLU A 477 -0.02 -8.86 21.02
N THR A 478 0.51 -9.78 21.82
CA THR A 478 0.71 -9.63 23.27
C THR A 478 2.19 -9.51 23.59
N ALA A 479 2.57 -8.54 24.42
CA ALA A 479 3.93 -8.39 24.96
C ALA A 479 3.96 -8.61 26.48
N ALA A 480 4.96 -9.36 26.95
CA ALA A 480 5.30 -9.43 28.36
C ALA A 480 6.22 -8.25 28.71
N VAL A 481 5.84 -7.49 29.75
CA VAL A 481 6.51 -6.26 30.16
C VAL A 481 6.94 -6.40 31.60
N ALA A 482 8.19 -6.04 31.90
CA ALA A 482 8.74 -6.03 33.24
C ALA A 482 9.42 -4.68 33.50
N ALA A 483 9.67 -4.39 34.78
CA ALA A 483 10.42 -3.19 35.16
C ALA A 483 11.84 -3.22 34.59
N ASP A 484 12.34 -2.07 34.17
CA ASP A 484 13.74 -1.89 33.78
C ASP A 484 14.68 -1.83 35.01
N GLU A 485 15.98 -1.58 34.77
CA GLU A 485 16.99 -1.47 35.85
C GLU A 485 16.72 -0.31 36.84
N ASN A 486 15.88 0.66 36.45
CA ASN A 486 15.49 1.82 37.26
C ASN A 486 14.11 1.64 37.91
N ASN A 487 13.49 0.47 37.76
CA ASN A 487 12.10 0.18 38.18
C ASN A 487 11.05 1.01 37.40
N GLU A 488 11.38 1.45 36.19
CA GLU A 488 10.46 2.09 35.25
C GLU A 488 9.84 1.03 34.33
N TRP A 489 8.54 1.17 34.06
CA TRP A 489 7.82 0.23 33.21
C TRP A 489 7.43 0.93 31.92
N GLY A 490 7.73 0.29 30.79
CA GLY A 490 7.41 0.80 29.46
C GLY A 490 7.46 -0.33 28.45
N TYR A 491 6.82 -0.11 27.32
CA TYR A 491 6.73 -1.11 26.26
C TYR A 491 6.83 -0.43 24.90
N ILE A 492 7.30 -1.19 23.92
CA ILE A 492 7.49 -0.74 22.54
C ILE A 492 7.05 -1.87 21.61
N PHE A 493 6.20 -1.53 20.65
CA PHE A 493 5.77 -2.37 19.54
C PHE A 493 6.27 -1.71 18.24
N GLU A 494 7.08 -2.41 17.46
CA GLU A 494 7.72 -1.89 16.24
C GLU A 494 7.31 -2.68 15.00
N GLY A 495 7.40 -2.04 13.83
CA GLY A 495 7.26 -2.73 12.55
C GLY A 495 5.83 -2.81 12.01
N TYR A 496 4.89 -2.08 12.61
CA TYR A 496 3.47 -2.16 12.25
C TYR A 496 3.09 -1.16 11.16
N PRO A 497 2.19 -1.50 10.21
CA PRO A 497 1.79 -0.58 9.15
C PRO A 497 1.02 0.63 9.72
N MET A 498 1.26 1.82 9.16
CA MET A 498 0.55 3.03 9.54
C MET A 498 -0.89 3.10 8.99
N TYR A 499 -1.16 2.42 7.88
CA TYR A 499 -2.47 2.37 7.22
C TYR A 499 -2.73 0.99 6.62
N SER A 500 -4.01 0.70 6.38
CA SER A 500 -4.51 -0.51 5.71
C SER A 500 -4.24 -0.50 4.20
N SER A 501 -4.40 -1.66 3.54
CA SER A 501 -4.37 -1.85 2.07
C SER A 501 -5.30 -0.89 1.30
N ARG A 502 -6.28 -0.29 1.99
CA ARG A 502 -7.26 0.68 1.45
C ARG A 502 -6.89 2.14 1.71
N GLY A 503 -5.71 2.41 2.26
CA GLY A 503 -5.23 3.76 2.59
C GLY A 503 -5.88 4.41 3.83
N LEU A 504 -6.59 3.64 4.66
CA LEU A 504 -7.14 4.13 5.93
C LEU A 504 -6.09 4.01 7.04
N LEU A 505 -5.79 5.11 7.73
CA LEU A 505 -4.88 5.14 8.87
C LEU A 505 -5.38 4.22 10.00
N TYR A 506 -4.47 3.47 10.60
CA TYR A 506 -4.75 2.68 11.80
C TYR A 506 -4.67 3.54 13.05
N ASP A 507 -5.59 3.30 13.98
CA ASP A 507 -5.54 3.80 15.34
C ASP A 507 -5.10 2.65 16.26
N TYR A 508 -3.88 2.74 16.82
CA TYR A 508 -3.29 1.73 17.69
C TYR A 508 -3.47 2.12 19.15
N TYR A 509 -3.83 1.14 19.98
CA TYR A 509 -4.00 1.31 21.41
C TYR A 509 -3.78 -0.02 22.11
N VAL A 510 -3.62 0.01 23.44
CA VAL A 510 -3.33 -1.21 24.21
C VAL A 510 -4.43 -1.57 25.20
N LYS A 511 -4.45 -2.83 25.59
CA LYS A 511 -5.21 -3.32 26.74
C LYS A 511 -4.30 -4.18 27.62
N GLU A 512 -4.24 -3.86 28.90
CA GLU A 512 -3.59 -4.69 29.90
C GLU A 512 -4.45 -5.93 30.20
N VAL A 513 -3.80 -7.09 30.30
CA VAL A 513 -4.38 -8.25 30.94
C VAL A 513 -4.58 -7.91 32.42
N THR A 514 -5.74 -8.27 32.99
CA THR A 514 -6.11 -7.87 34.35
C THR A 514 -5.04 -8.23 35.37
N VAL A 515 -4.60 -7.25 36.15
CA VAL A 515 -3.67 -7.43 37.28
C VAL A 515 -4.48 -7.52 38.58
N ASP A 516 -4.35 -8.65 39.27
CA ASP A 516 -5.06 -8.89 40.54
C ASP A 516 -4.70 -7.83 41.59
N GLY A 517 -5.71 -7.29 42.28
CA GLY A 517 -5.53 -6.26 43.31
C GLY A 517 -5.42 -4.83 42.78
N TYR A 518 -5.42 -4.63 41.46
CA TYR A 518 -5.30 -3.32 40.83
C TYR A 518 -6.50 -2.99 39.94
N LYS A 519 -6.74 -1.68 39.77
CA LYS A 519 -7.67 -1.14 38.79
C LYS A 519 -6.90 -0.44 37.68
N THR A 520 -7.04 -0.93 36.46
CA THR A 520 -6.41 -0.36 35.26
C THR A 520 -7.18 0.84 34.70
N SER A 521 -6.44 1.82 34.19
CA SER A 521 -6.93 2.95 33.39
C SER A 521 -5.91 3.32 32.31
N TYR A 522 -6.35 4.07 31.30
CA TYR A 522 -5.55 4.42 30.12
C TYR A 522 -5.56 5.93 29.87
N SER A 523 -4.53 6.46 29.22
CA SER A 523 -4.50 7.81 28.65
C SER A 523 -5.53 8.01 27.54
N ASP A 524 -5.70 9.26 27.11
CA ASP A 524 -6.64 9.64 26.04
C ASP A 524 -6.29 8.99 24.68
N ASP A 525 -5.01 8.73 24.41
CA ASP A 525 -4.53 8.00 23.22
C ASP A 525 -4.53 6.48 23.40
N GLY A 526 -4.87 5.98 24.60
CA GLY A 526 -4.95 4.55 24.88
C GLY A 526 -3.60 3.83 24.96
N LEU A 527 -2.49 4.56 25.10
CA LEU A 527 -1.14 3.98 25.15
C LEU A 527 -0.54 3.96 26.57
N ASP A 528 -0.69 5.00 27.37
CA ASP A 528 -0.18 4.97 28.74
C ASP A 528 -1.14 4.21 29.65
N ILE A 529 -0.61 3.32 30.48
CA ILE A 529 -1.39 2.49 31.41
C ILE A 529 -1.11 2.94 32.84
N THR A 530 -2.16 3.16 33.62
CA THR A 530 -2.05 3.43 35.06
C THR A 530 -2.81 2.36 35.85
N ASN A 531 -2.10 1.65 36.73
CA ASN A 531 -2.71 0.77 37.72
C ASN A 531 -2.77 1.46 39.08
N THR A 532 -3.99 1.64 39.58
CA THR A 532 -4.24 2.13 40.93
C THR A 532 -4.53 0.95 41.84
N LEU A 533 -3.80 0.84 42.96
CA LEU A 533 -4.00 -0.24 43.93
C LEU A 533 -5.39 -0.15 44.57
N ILE A 534 -6.04 -1.30 44.74
CA ILE A 534 -7.24 -1.43 45.57
C ILE A 534 -6.78 -1.73 47.00
N ALA A 535 -6.65 -0.67 47.81
CA ALA A 535 -6.14 -0.79 49.18
C ALA A 535 -7.13 -1.48 50.14
N GLU A 536 -6.65 -2.48 50.86
CA GLU A 536 -7.33 -3.26 51.89
C GLU A 536 -6.43 -3.36 53.15
N PRO A 537 -6.25 -2.25 53.90
CA PRO A 537 -5.43 -2.24 55.11
C PRO A 537 -6.08 -3.10 56.22
N SER A 538 -5.27 -3.88 56.93
CA SER A 538 -5.74 -4.73 58.03
C SER A 538 -4.57 -5.07 58.96
N ILE A 539 -4.83 -5.02 60.27
CA ILE A 539 -3.89 -5.40 61.33
C ILE A 539 -4.54 -6.46 62.21
N ASN A 540 -3.72 -7.38 62.71
CA ASN A 540 -4.15 -8.45 63.60
C ASN A 540 -3.24 -8.47 64.84
N LEU A 541 -3.84 -8.59 66.02
CA LEU A 541 -3.16 -8.74 67.31
C LEU A 541 -3.49 -10.11 67.91
N VAL A 542 -2.45 -10.89 68.19
CA VAL A 542 -2.57 -12.14 68.94
C VAL A 542 -1.86 -12.00 70.27
N LYS A 543 -2.60 -12.18 71.36
CA LYS A 543 -2.13 -12.16 72.73
C LYS A 543 -2.17 -13.56 73.32
N THR A 544 -1.06 -13.99 73.90
CA THR A 544 -0.97 -15.28 74.58
C THR A 544 -0.33 -15.14 75.95
N SER A 545 -0.57 -16.13 76.82
CA SER A 545 0.05 -16.25 78.13
C SER A 545 0.77 -17.59 78.24
N ASN A 546 1.87 -17.62 78.97
CA ASN A 546 2.55 -18.87 79.33
C ASN A 546 1.89 -19.63 80.50
N LYS A 547 0.78 -19.11 81.06
CA LYS A 547 0.06 -19.68 82.20
C LYS A 547 -1.41 -19.93 81.85
N GLU A 548 -1.89 -21.12 82.23
CA GLU A 548 -3.32 -21.50 82.17
C GLU A 548 -4.04 -21.30 83.51
N ILE A 549 -3.31 -21.18 84.62
CA ILE A 549 -3.86 -20.94 85.96
C ILE A 549 -2.84 -20.18 86.81
N ILE A 550 -3.31 -19.28 87.67
CA ILE A 550 -2.49 -18.51 88.63
C ILE A 550 -2.76 -19.02 90.05
N SER A 551 -1.73 -19.32 90.85
CA SER A 551 -1.92 -19.98 92.16
C SER A 551 -1.25 -19.28 93.36
N GLU A 552 -0.26 -18.42 93.13
CA GLU A 552 0.48 -17.75 94.20
C GLU A 552 0.84 -16.28 93.90
N VAL A 553 0.84 -15.44 94.94
CA VAL A 553 1.30 -14.05 94.83
C VAL A 553 2.80 -14.04 94.53
N GLY A 554 3.22 -13.23 93.57
CA GLY A 554 4.61 -13.14 93.12
C GLY A 554 4.95 -14.07 91.94
N GLU A 555 4.00 -14.90 91.48
CA GLU A 555 4.14 -15.68 90.24
C GLU A 555 4.33 -14.74 89.03
N GLU A 556 5.26 -15.07 88.12
CA GLU A 556 5.43 -14.33 86.86
C GLU A 556 4.57 -14.94 85.75
N VAL A 557 3.69 -14.13 85.19
CA VAL A 557 2.94 -14.42 83.95
C VAL A 557 3.62 -13.65 82.81
N THR A 558 4.11 -14.35 81.81
CA THR A 558 4.65 -13.73 80.59
C THR A 558 3.54 -13.67 79.55
N TYR A 559 3.16 -12.45 79.16
CA TYR A 559 2.29 -12.22 78.02
C TYR A 559 3.13 -12.01 76.77
N THR A 560 2.78 -12.68 75.67
CA THR A 560 3.41 -12.51 74.35
C THR A 560 2.39 -11.94 73.39
N PHE A 561 2.78 -10.87 72.70
CA PHE A 561 1.99 -10.15 71.71
C PHE A 561 2.64 -10.32 70.35
N GLU A 562 1.87 -10.77 69.37
CA GLU A 562 2.26 -10.84 67.97
C GLU A 562 1.31 -9.92 67.19
N VAL A 563 1.87 -8.90 66.56
CA VAL A 563 1.15 -7.97 65.69
C VAL A 563 1.53 -8.29 64.25
N GLU A 564 0.54 -8.51 63.40
CA GLU A 564 0.70 -8.84 61.99
C GLU A 564 -0.04 -7.83 61.11
N ASN A 565 0.59 -7.37 60.04
CA ASN A 565 -0.11 -6.70 58.95
C ASN A 565 -0.74 -7.75 58.03
N THR A 566 -2.05 -7.96 58.18
CA THR A 566 -2.83 -8.90 57.36
C THR A 566 -3.42 -8.26 56.10
N GLY A 567 -3.18 -6.96 55.89
CA GLY A 567 -3.63 -6.22 54.71
C GLY A 567 -2.63 -6.27 53.55
N ASN A 568 -2.95 -5.50 52.49
CA ASN A 568 -2.12 -5.40 51.28
C ASN A 568 -1.37 -4.06 51.15
N VAL A 569 -1.30 -3.25 52.20
CA VAL A 569 -0.52 -2.00 52.21
C VAL A 569 0.36 -1.92 53.45
N VAL A 570 1.49 -1.21 53.36
CA VAL A 570 2.37 -0.89 54.49
C VAL A 570 1.57 -0.18 55.57
N LEU A 571 1.77 -0.61 56.81
CA LEU A 571 1.21 0.04 57.98
C LEU A 571 2.32 0.72 58.76
N ASP A 572 2.11 1.99 59.11
CA ASP A 572 3.03 2.81 59.88
C ASP A 572 2.47 3.13 61.28
N ASN A 573 3.31 3.75 62.11
CA ASN A 573 2.92 4.27 63.44
C ASN A 573 2.22 3.24 64.32
N ILE A 574 2.69 1.99 64.28
CA ILE A 574 2.10 0.92 65.09
C ILE A 574 2.39 1.13 66.56
N VAL A 575 1.33 1.16 67.37
CA VAL A 575 1.37 1.37 68.82
C VAL A 575 0.59 0.25 69.51
N LEU A 576 1.27 -0.51 70.37
CA LEU A 576 0.66 -1.51 71.24
C LEU A 576 0.41 -0.91 72.62
N ASN A 577 -0.78 -1.11 73.18
CA ASN A 577 -1.14 -0.64 74.51
C ASN A 577 -1.81 -1.74 75.34
N ASP A 578 -1.30 -1.96 76.54
CA ASP A 578 -1.87 -2.88 77.53
C ASP A 578 -1.96 -2.15 78.89
N PRO A 579 -3.16 -1.79 79.38
CA PRO A 579 -3.32 -1.08 80.64
C PRO A 579 -2.83 -1.84 81.87
N MET A 580 -2.90 -3.18 81.87
CA MET A 580 -2.48 -4.02 83.00
C MET A 580 -0.96 -4.04 83.14
N LEU A 581 -0.24 -3.91 82.02
CA LEU A 581 1.23 -3.95 81.95
C LEU A 581 1.90 -2.57 81.99
N GLY A 582 1.15 -1.53 82.39
CA GLY A 582 1.68 -0.17 82.57
C GLY A 582 1.38 0.80 81.43
N GLY A 583 0.54 0.42 80.46
CA GLY A 583 0.24 1.18 79.25
C GLY A 583 1.21 0.87 78.11
N GLY A 584 1.29 1.77 77.12
CA GLY A 584 2.06 1.62 75.88
C GLY A 584 3.31 0.73 75.96
N ILE A 585 3.33 -0.32 75.15
CA ILE A 585 4.41 -1.31 75.04
C ILE A 585 5.28 -0.94 73.83
N GLU A 586 6.59 -0.87 74.03
CA GLU A 586 7.56 -0.57 72.97
C GLU A 586 7.71 -1.79 72.04
N LEU A 587 7.49 -1.57 70.74
CA LEU A 587 7.68 -2.58 69.69
C LEU A 587 9.05 -2.40 69.03
N GLU A 588 9.67 -3.49 68.59
CA GLU A 588 10.95 -3.44 67.86
C GLU A 588 10.79 -2.81 66.47
N ASN A 589 9.63 -3.02 65.85
CA ASN A 589 9.28 -2.44 64.56
C ASN A 589 7.87 -1.84 64.64
N THR A 590 7.73 -0.59 64.17
CA THR A 590 6.47 0.16 64.12
C THR A 590 5.97 0.41 62.69
N THR A 591 6.68 -0.15 61.70
CA THR A 591 6.32 -0.13 60.28
C THR A 591 6.29 -1.57 59.77
N LEU A 592 5.14 -2.06 59.34
CA LEU A 592 4.99 -3.42 58.82
C LEU A 592 4.57 -3.38 57.36
N GLU A 593 5.44 -3.93 56.50
CA GLU A 593 5.07 -4.35 55.15
C GLU A 593 3.90 -5.35 55.18
N PRO A 594 3.16 -5.53 54.07
CA PRO A 594 2.16 -6.60 53.95
C PRO A 594 2.72 -7.96 54.37
N GLY A 595 2.02 -8.67 55.27
CA GLY A 595 2.46 -9.94 55.87
C GLY A 595 3.60 -9.81 56.90
N GLY A 596 4.06 -8.59 57.20
CA GLY A 596 5.07 -8.32 58.20
C GLY A 596 4.54 -8.51 59.62
N THR A 597 5.40 -8.96 60.53
CA THR A 597 5.07 -9.22 61.93
C THR A 597 6.04 -8.53 62.89
N THR A 598 5.58 -8.13 64.07
CA THR A 598 6.42 -7.73 65.20
C THR A 598 5.93 -8.43 66.47
N THR A 599 6.86 -8.89 67.32
CA THR A 599 6.53 -9.68 68.51
C THR A 599 7.23 -9.11 69.74
N VAL A 600 6.51 -9.00 70.85
CA VAL A 600 7.06 -8.55 72.14
C VAL A 600 6.52 -9.39 73.30
N SER A 601 7.32 -9.56 74.35
CA SER A 601 6.89 -10.26 75.57
C SER A 601 7.14 -9.42 76.81
N VAL A 602 6.15 -9.37 77.71
CA VAL A 602 6.19 -8.55 78.92
C VAL A 602 5.72 -9.39 80.11
N ASN A 603 6.42 -9.28 81.23
CA ASN A 603 6.09 -10.02 82.46
C ASN A 603 5.16 -9.20 83.36
N HIS A 604 4.11 -9.84 83.86
CA HIS A 604 3.29 -9.39 84.99
C HIS A 604 3.61 -10.21 86.24
N THR A 605 3.87 -9.54 87.36
CA THR A 605 4.00 -10.20 88.65
C THR A 605 2.64 -10.24 89.34
N VAL A 606 2.11 -11.45 89.57
CA VAL A 606 0.81 -11.67 90.21
C VAL A 606 0.74 -10.98 91.56
N THR A 607 -0.26 -10.14 91.73
CA THR A 607 -0.54 -9.40 92.96
C THR A 607 -1.59 -10.12 93.80
N GLN A 608 -1.76 -9.68 95.05
CA GLN A 608 -2.84 -10.19 95.89
C GLN A 608 -4.23 -9.79 95.36
N GLU A 609 -4.33 -8.67 94.64
CA GLU A 609 -5.59 -8.23 94.02
C GLU A 609 -5.99 -9.19 92.89
N ASP A 610 -5.04 -9.59 92.05
CA ASP A 610 -5.22 -10.60 90.99
C ASP A 610 -5.74 -11.92 91.56
N LEU A 611 -5.08 -12.47 92.60
CA LEU A 611 -5.50 -13.73 93.22
C LEU A 611 -6.86 -13.66 93.93
N ASN A 612 -7.30 -12.47 94.35
CA ASN A 612 -8.62 -12.30 94.96
C ASN A 612 -9.75 -12.34 93.92
N GLN A 613 -9.45 -12.12 92.64
CA GLN A 613 -10.40 -12.26 91.53
C GLN A 613 -10.50 -13.72 91.09
N SER A 614 -11.65 -14.17 90.59
CA SER A 614 -11.79 -15.56 90.08
C SER A 614 -10.97 -15.80 88.83
N ASP A 615 -10.79 -14.75 88.03
CA ASP A 615 -10.09 -14.75 86.76
C ASP A 615 -9.38 -13.41 86.61
N VAL A 616 -8.15 -13.46 86.08
CA VAL A 616 -7.36 -12.29 85.73
C VAL A 616 -7.55 -12.07 84.23
N GLU A 617 -8.31 -11.04 83.89
CA GLU A 617 -8.54 -10.62 82.51
C GLU A 617 -7.52 -9.56 82.11
N ASN A 618 -6.80 -9.80 81.01
CA ASN A 618 -5.83 -8.89 80.47
C ASN A 618 -6.17 -8.52 79.02
N VAL A 619 -6.53 -7.27 78.76
CA VAL A 619 -6.90 -6.73 77.43
C VAL A 619 -5.76 -5.89 76.87
N ALA A 620 -5.39 -6.11 75.61
CA ALA A 620 -4.49 -5.23 74.88
C ALA A 620 -5.12 -4.77 73.56
N SER A 621 -4.69 -3.60 73.10
CA SER A 621 -5.11 -2.99 71.84
C SER A 621 -3.89 -2.59 71.04
N VAL A 622 -3.94 -2.74 69.72
CA VAL A 622 -2.97 -2.19 68.78
C VAL A 622 -3.64 -1.18 67.86
N THR A 623 -2.93 -0.11 67.52
CA THR A 623 -3.32 0.83 66.47
C THR A 623 -2.20 0.98 65.46
N GLY A 624 -2.51 1.30 64.22
CA GLY A 624 -1.57 1.70 63.17
C GLY A 624 -2.23 2.64 62.17
N GLU A 625 -1.49 3.09 61.17
CA GLU A 625 -1.97 3.98 60.11
C GLU A 625 -1.68 3.36 58.73
N ASP A 626 -2.63 3.46 57.79
CA ASP A 626 -2.40 3.11 56.38
C ASP A 626 -1.59 4.21 55.65
N PRO A 627 -1.17 4.00 54.39
CA PRO A 627 -0.38 5.00 53.65
C PRO A 627 -1.10 6.32 53.36
N SER A 628 -2.41 6.41 53.64
CA SER A 628 -3.24 7.61 53.53
C SER A 628 -3.53 8.23 54.91
N ASP A 629 -2.78 7.86 55.95
CA ASP A 629 -2.92 8.28 57.35
C ASP A 629 -4.28 7.90 57.98
N ASN A 630 -4.99 6.89 57.44
CA ASN A 630 -6.21 6.40 58.06
C ASN A 630 -5.86 5.41 59.20
N PRO A 631 -6.47 5.57 60.38
CA PRO A 631 -6.20 4.69 61.50
C PRO A 631 -6.84 3.31 61.30
N ILE A 632 -6.13 2.29 61.74
CA ILE A 632 -6.61 0.92 61.89
C ILE A 632 -6.31 0.43 63.30
N GLU A 633 -7.12 -0.50 63.79
CA GLU A 633 -7.04 -0.97 65.16
C GLU A 633 -7.46 -2.44 65.26
N ASP A 634 -6.91 -3.12 66.26
CA ASP A 634 -7.34 -4.45 66.68
C ASP A 634 -7.11 -4.63 68.19
N ASP A 635 -7.82 -5.56 68.83
CA ASP A 635 -7.71 -5.83 70.26
C ASP A 635 -7.80 -7.33 70.57
N ASP A 636 -7.09 -7.77 71.61
CA ASP A 636 -7.13 -9.16 72.06
C ASP A 636 -7.09 -9.27 73.59
N THR A 637 -7.76 -10.29 74.11
CA THR A 637 -7.98 -10.52 75.53
C THR A 637 -7.56 -11.92 75.94
N VAL A 638 -6.74 -11.99 76.99
CA VAL A 638 -6.38 -13.25 77.64
C VAL A 638 -6.97 -13.27 79.05
N THR A 639 -7.70 -14.33 79.39
CA THR A 639 -8.27 -14.55 80.71
C THR A 639 -7.65 -15.78 81.34
N ILE A 640 -7.09 -15.64 82.54
CA ILE A 640 -6.44 -16.73 83.28
C ILE A 640 -7.18 -16.95 84.59
N PRO A 641 -7.76 -18.15 84.84
CA PRO A 641 -8.40 -18.45 86.12
C PRO A 641 -7.38 -18.47 87.28
N THR A 642 -7.85 -18.19 88.49
CA THR A 642 -7.04 -18.28 89.71
C THR A 642 -7.39 -19.54 90.52
N ASP A 643 -6.38 -20.21 91.08
CA ASP A 643 -6.56 -21.35 92.00
C ASP A 643 -6.74 -20.84 93.44
N GLN A 644 -7.97 -20.43 93.76
CA GLN A 644 -8.29 -19.88 95.07
C GLN A 644 -8.42 -20.98 96.13
N VAL A 645 -7.55 -20.95 97.14
CA VAL A 645 -7.51 -21.86 98.30
C VAL A 645 -7.74 -21.06 99.59
N PRO A 646 -8.97 -20.59 99.87
CA PRO A 646 -9.28 -19.89 101.12
C PRO A 646 -9.11 -20.82 102.33
N SER A 647 -8.43 -20.34 103.37
CA SER A 647 -8.25 -21.11 104.61
C SER A 647 -8.00 -20.18 105.79
N ILE A 648 -8.61 -20.48 106.93
CA ILE A 648 -8.43 -19.71 108.17
C ILE A 648 -8.11 -20.64 109.34
N ASN A 649 -7.13 -20.26 110.14
CA ASN A 649 -6.77 -20.93 111.37
C ASN A 649 -7.08 -20.03 112.57
N LEU A 650 -7.68 -20.59 113.62
CA LEU A 650 -7.98 -19.87 114.86
C LEU A 650 -7.28 -20.56 116.03
N VAL A 651 -6.45 -19.80 116.74
CA VAL A 651 -5.83 -20.24 118.00
C VAL A 651 -6.43 -19.45 119.15
N LYS A 652 -6.95 -20.15 120.17
CA LYS A 652 -7.43 -19.56 121.41
C LYS A 652 -6.52 -19.99 122.56
N THR A 653 -5.92 -19.03 123.25
CA THR A 653 -5.08 -19.29 124.44
C THR A 653 -5.61 -18.54 125.65
N ALA A 654 -5.50 -19.14 126.82
CA ALA A 654 -5.68 -18.45 128.10
C ALA A 654 -4.32 -18.07 128.67
N ASP A 655 -4.27 -17.00 129.45
CA ASP A 655 -3.04 -16.56 130.13
C ASP A 655 -2.67 -17.42 131.36
N ARG A 656 -3.44 -18.46 131.69
CA ARG A 656 -3.21 -19.39 132.81
C ARG A 656 -4.02 -20.69 132.69
N ASP A 657 -3.52 -21.75 133.32
CA ASP A 657 -4.14 -23.08 133.35
C ASP A 657 -4.85 -23.43 134.67
N ASN A 658 -4.54 -22.70 135.75
CA ASN A 658 -5.09 -22.94 137.09
C ASN A 658 -5.88 -21.72 137.56
N LEU A 659 -7.10 -21.95 138.06
CA LEU A 659 -8.06 -20.90 138.38
C LEU A 659 -8.38 -20.85 139.88
N VAL A 660 -8.30 -19.66 140.47
CA VAL A 660 -8.88 -19.35 141.78
C VAL A 660 -10.14 -18.49 141.60
N SER A 661 -11.17 -18.76 142.40
CA SER A 661 -12.44 -18.02 142.34
C SER A 661 -12.21 -16.51 142.51
N GLY A 662 -12.65 -15.72 141.52
CA GLY A 662 -12.52 -14.26 141.50
C GLY A 662 -11.40 -13.72 140.59
N GLU A 663 -10.57 -14.58 140.00
CA GLU A 663 -9.52 -14.18 139.06
C GLU A 663 -10.05 -13.98 137.63
N ALA A 664 -9.67 -12.88 136.99
CA ALA A 664 -10.05 -12.59 135.60
C ALA A 664 -9.09 -13.27 134.63
N ILE A 665 -9.55 -14.18 133.78
CA ILE A 665 -8.73 -14.86 132.76
C ILE A 665 -8.69 -13.98 131.50
N ASN A 666 -7.50 -13.75 130.97
CA ASN A 666 -7.38 -13.10 129.67
C ASN A 666 -7.27 -14.16 128.59
N TYR A 667 -8.17 -14.11 127.61
CA TYR A 667 -8.09 -14.93 126.42
C TYR A 667 -7.47 -14.11 125.28
N THR A 668 -6.55 -14.71 124.56
CA THR A 668 -6.03 -14.17 123.31
C THR A 668 -6.51 -15.08 122.18
N PHE A 669 -7.20 -14.48 121.21
CA PHE A 669 -7.56 -15.13 119.96
C PHE A 669 -6.62 -14.64 118.86
N THR A 670 -6.10 -15.56 118.08
CA THR A 670 -5.30 -15.25 116.90
C THR A 670 -5.92 -15.96 115.72
N ALA A 671 -6.65 -15.21 114.90
CA ALA A 671 -7.07 -15.64 113.58
C ALA A 671 -5.92 -15.40 112.60
N THR A 672 -5.59 -16.40 111.80
CA THR A 672 -4.55 -16.33 110.78
C THR A 672 -5.13 -16.83 109.47
N ASN A 673 -5.09 -16.01 108.43
CA ASN A 673 -5.37 -16.48 107.08
C ASN A 673 -4.23 -17.41 106.66
N THR A 674 -4.55 -18.68 106.46
CA THR A 674 -3.61 -19.73 106.03
C THR A 674 -3.83 -20.10 104.56
N GLY A 675 -4.75 -19.42 103.88
CA GLY A 675 -5.01 -19.55 102.44
C GLY A 675 -4.23 -18.55 101.60
N ASN A 676 -4.46 -18.55 100.28
CA ASN A 676 -3.82 -17.65 99.31
C ASN A 676 -4.71 -16.47 98.86
N VAL A 677 -5.97 -16.42 99.30
CA VAL A 677 -6.90 -15.31 99.03
C VAL A 677 -7.15 -14.47 100.27
N THR A 678 -7.45 -13.19 100.09
CA THR A 678 -7.79 -12.27 101.18
C THR A 678 -9.16 -12.65 101.75
N LEU A 679 -9.23 -12.89 103.06
CA LEU A 679 -10.48 -13.15 103.76
C LEU A 679 -11.14 -11.84 104.19
N THR A 680 -12.38 -11.62 103.80
CA THR A 680 -13.22 -10.51 104.29
C THR A 680 -14.21 -11.00 105.35
N ASP A 681 -14.78 -10.08 106.14
CA ASP A 681 -15.80 -10.38 107.16
C ASP A 681 -15.39 -11.46 108.18
N VAL A 682 -14.10 -11.50 108.55
CA VAL A 682 -13.59 -12.42 109.57
C VAL A 682 -14.12 -12.00 110.94
N ASN A 683 -14.99 -12.83 111.53
CA ASN A 683 -15.58 -12.61 112.84
C ASN A 683 -15.22 -13.76 113.80
N ILE A 684 -14.98 -13.45 115.07
CA ILE A 684 -14.68 -14.45 116.11
C ILE A 684 -15.86 -14.52 117.07
N SER A 685 -16.46 -15.71 117.21
CA SER A 685 -17.53 -15.95 118.17
C SER A 685 -17.09 -16.91 119.27
N ASP A 686 -17.39 -16.56 120.52
CA ASP A 686 -17.15 -17.43 121.67
C ASP A 686 -18.42 -17.66 122.49
N VAL A 687 -18.47 -18.80 123.18
CA VAL A 687 -19.60 -19.15 124.07
C VAL A 687 -19.55 -18.41 125.40
N LEU A 688 -18.38 -17.89 125.81
CA LEU A 688 -18.23 -17.07 127.00
C LEU A 688 -18.64 -15.63 126.71
N GLU A 689 -19.54 -15.11 127.54
CA GLU A 689 -20.07 -13.75 127.41
C GLU A 689 -18.95 -12.70 127.46
N GLY A 690 -18.93 -11.80 126.48
CA GLY A 690 -17.93 -10.72 126.36
C GLY A 690 -16.61 -11.10 125.69
N LEU A 691 -16.48 -12.30 125.12
CA LEU A 691 -15.26 -12.76 124.41
C LEU A 691 -15.38 -12.89 122.88
N SER A 692 -16.58 -12.68 122.30
CA SER A 692 -16.75 -12.50 120.85
C SER A 692 -16.33 -11.10 120.41
N ASP A 693 -15.94 -10.93 119.14
CA ASP A 693 -15.65 -9.63 118.52
C ASP A 693 -16.93 -8.87 118.10
#